data_AF-A0A4Q6G3M5-F1
#
_entry.id   AF-A0A4Q6G3M5-F1
#
_cell.length_a   1.000
_cell.length_b   1.000
_cell.length_c   1.000
_cell.angle_alpha   90.00
_cell.angle_beta   90.00
_cell.angle_gamma   90.00
#
_symmetry.space_group_name_H-M   'P 1'
#
loop_
_entity.id
_entity.type
_entity.pdbx_description
1 polymer ?
#
loop_
_entity_poly.entity_id
_entity_poly.type
_entity_poly.pdbx_seq_one_letter_code
_entity_poly.pdbx_strand_id
1 'polypeptide(L)'
;MKPSIGVYMRRLRACLLSRPSLITFLSLSAVFSAAHGPSVLMQHNDRSRTGAMLQELKLNHSNVNAQSFGKIATYPVDDQIYAQPLIVPDQVINGREEVNVVYVATVNNSIYAFDAQDFSKKEPLWHRNYNDPAQGIVAVRNTDVGQNCGEYKDFSGNIGIVGSPVIDDESDTMWFVTRTRQGNKYVQNLHAVDIKTGDERANSPRAIEFEMSGTGSGSVNGKIPFNPRTQNQRPALLFSKGSIYIGWASHCDTGPYHGILAGFDAKTLEVQRIFNATPSGEEGGIWMAGQGPSADVDGNLYIITGNGTFDAHKGGMNYGQAILKLVPEEKSFRVASWFTPYNYDYLNSIDADLGASGALLIPDTNLVLGGGKGGTFYLVDRDNMGGFNERDDSQIVQSFDVAQTRHIHGSPAYWNGTNGQFVYVWAEFKHLRAYKFNGQTFDLPHYAESTMATPDGMPGGMLSISANGMKAGTGILWASHPASGDANQAVRPGVLRAFDATDITRELWNSNQNMARDDIGNFAKFSSPTIANGKVYAATFSNQLVVYGLLEEGEGTTVPADPIFDGTVYSFLSAQSSSCMDVPASTSDNGAQIQQWTCNGTDAQKFMALKQADGSFSLRNLSSRKCFDIPANSLDSGAILQQWDCLNSGNQSFRFARNLDGSVTIRGVASGLCLALQSSESNDGIKIVQKNCADAVDQKWIIKQ
;
A
#
# COMPACT_ATOMS: atom_id res chain seq x y z
N MET A 1 -8.55 -61.44 19.33
CA MET A 1 -8.26 -61.97 17.98
C MET A 1 -9.54 -61.93 17.16
N LYS A 2 -9.51 -61.26 16.00
CA LYS A 2 -10.60 -61.01 15.02
C LYS A 2 -10.92 -62.28 14.18
N PRO A 3 -11.89 -62.32 13.24
CA PRO A 3 -12.96 -61.34 12.88
C PRO A 3 -14.34 -61.98 12.57
N SER A 4 -15.39 -61.17 12.33
CA SER A 4 -16.14 -61.23 11.04
C SER A 4 -17.13 -60.07 10.89
N ILE A 5 -17.25 -59.65 9.64
CA ILE A 5 -18.11 -58.61 9.05
C ILE A 5 -19.47 -59.23 8.72
N GLY A 6 -20.56 -58.48 8.88
CA GLY A 6 -21.90 -58.86 8.43
C GLY A 6 -22.72 -57.66 7.97
N VAL A 7 -22.78 -57.45 6.66
CA VAL A 7 -23.69 -56.56 5.93
C VAL A 7 -24.92 -57.37 5.52
N TYR A 8 -26.15 -56.84 5.67
CA TYR A 8 -27.30 -57.27 4.87
C TYR A 8 -28.40 -56.20 4.77
N MET A 9 -28.72 -55.81 3.53
CA MET A 9 -30.04 -55.74 2.85
C MET A 9 -29.97 -54.67 1.74
N ARG A 10 -29.84 -55.01 0.44
CA ARG A 10 -30.90 -55.42 -0.53
C ARG A 10 -32.11 -54.46 -0.49
N ARG A 11 -32.65 -53.89 -1.57
CA ARG A 11 -32.67 -54.23 -3.01
C ARG A 11 -33.48 -53.12 -3.73
N LEU A 12 -33.14 -52.76 -4.98
CA LEU A 12 -34.01 -52.82 -6.18
C LEU A 12 -33.50 -51.91 -7.31
N ARG A 13 -33.33 -52.52 -8.49
CA ARG A 13 -33.19 -51.87 -9.79
C ARG A 13 -34.58 -51.54 -10.35
N ALA A 14 -34.73 -50.37 -10.95
CA ALA A 14 -35.60 -50.17 -12.11
C ALA A 14 -35.03 -49.03 -12.96
N CYS A 15 -34.87 -49.31 -14.25
CA CYS A 15 -34.36 -48.43 -15.29
C CYS A 15 -35.57 -47.85 -16.05
N LEU A 16 -35.66 -46.53 -16.24
CA LEU A 16 -36.53 -45.89 -17.23
C LEU A 16 -35.97 -44.52 -17.60
N LEU A 17 -35.89 -44.27 -18.91
CA LEU A 17 -35.30 -43.12 -19.59
C LEU A 17 -36.25 -41.91 -19.64
N SER A 18 -35.62 -40.72 -19.74
CA SER A 18 -36.04 -39.49 -20.45
C SER A 18 -36.86 -38.42 -19.72
N ARG A 19 -36.16 -37.34 -19.28
CA ARG A 19 -36.28 -35.93 -19.73
C ARG A 19 -35.44 -35.03 -18.79
N PRO A 20 -34.65 -34.05 -19.29
CA PRO A 20 -33.84 -33.22 -18.41
C PRO A 20 -34.74 -32.16 -17.77
N SER A 21 -34.97 -32.26 -16.47
CA SER A 21 -35.48 -31.14 -15.68
C SER A 21 -34.30 -30.30 -15.25
N LEU A 22 -34.37 -28.99 -15.47
CA LEU A 22 -33.45 -27.98 -14.95
C LEU A 22 -33.18 -28.26 -13.46
N ILE A 23 -31.99 -28.77 -13.15
CA ILE A 23 -31.46 -28.76 -11.78
C ILE A 23 -30.75 -27.42 -11.65
N THR A 24 -31.44 -26.47 -11.02
CA THR A 24 -30.83 -25.27 -10.49
C THR A 24 -29.75 -25.73 -9.51
N PHE A 25 -28.49 -25.64 -9.92
CA PHE A 25 -27.36 -25.74 -8.99
C PHE A 25 -27.50 -24.56 -8.03
N LEU A 26 -28.09 -24.79 -6.85
CA LEU A 26 -27.79 -23.94 -5.71
C LEU A 26 -26.30 -24.15 -5.47
N SER A 27 -25.50 -23.17 -5.89
CA SER A 27 -24.14 -23.00 -5.41
C SER A 27 -24.20 -23.04 -3.89
N LEU A 28 -23.60 -24.08 -3.31
CA LEU A 28 -23.36 -24.14 -1.88
C LEU A 28 -22.33 -23.03 -1.61
N SER A 29 -22.81 -21.81 -1.39
CA SER A 29 -22.01 -20.73 -0.86
C SER A 29 -21.45 -21.25 0.45
N ALA A 30 -20.14 -21.51 0.49
CA ALA A 30 -19.47 -21.78 1.74
C ALA A 30 -19.80 -20.61 2.67
N VAL A 31 -20.61 -20.90 3.69
CA VAL A 31 -20.75 -20.00 4.83
C VAL A 31 -19.39 -20.05 5.51
N PHE A 32 -18.47 -19.18 5.07
CA PHE A 32 -17.32 -18.85 5.87
C PHE A 32 -17.88 -18.32 7.19
N SER A 33 -17.60 -19.04 8.28
CA SER A 33 -17.75 -18.45 9.60
C SER A 33 -16.89 -17.18 9.59
N ALA A 34 -17.53 -16.03 9.75
CA ALA A 34 -16.90 -14.72 9.89
C ALA A 34 -16.18 -14.61 11.26
N ALA A 35 -15.48 -15.67 11.67
CA ALA A 35 -14.77 -15.74 12.94
C ALA A 35 -13.36 -15.15 12.83
N HIS A 36 -12.79 -15.06 11.62
CA HIS A 36 -11.45 -14.50 11.41
C HIS A 36 -11.53 -13.20 10.59
N GLY A 37 -10.77 -12.16 10.99
CA GLY A 37 -10.67 -10.91 10.23
C GLY A 37 -10.10 -11.08 8.81
N PRO A 38 -10.01 -10.02 7.98
CA PRO A 38 -9.26 -10.06 6.72
C PRO A 38 -7.78 -10.43 6.92
N SER A 39 -7.29 -11.43 6.19
CA SER A 39 -5.89 -11.85 6.15
C SER A 39 -5.19 -11.42 4.85
N VAL A 40 -3.90 -11.12 4.94
CA VAL A 40 -3.01 -10.88 3.78
C VAL A 40 -1.86 -11.86 3.90
N LEU A 41 -2.00 -13.01 3.23
CA LEU A 41 -1.11 -14.16 3.39
C LEU A 41 0.01 -14.22 2.35
N MET A 42 -0.08 -13.41 1.31
CA MET A 42 0.89 -13.33 0.23
C MET A 42 0.91 -11.94 -0.38
N GLN A 43 1.98 -11.65 -1.12
CA GLN A 43 2.07 -10.42 -1.91
C GLN A 43 0.87 -10.27 -2.85
N HIS A 44 0.31 -9.06 -2.93
CA HIS A 44 -0.86 -8.73 -3.74
C HIS A 44 -2.13 -9.56 -3.46
N ASN A 45 -2.27 -9.96 -2.18
CA ASN A 45 -3.49 -10.44 -1.52
C ASN A 45 -3.98 -11.83 -1.91
N ASP A 46 -3.91 -12.22 -3.18
CA ASP A 46 -4.46 -13.48 -3.65
C ASP A 46 -3.60 -14.11 -4.76
N ARG A 47 -3.94 -15.36 -5.13
CA ARG A 47 -3.21 -16.11 -6.16
C ARG A 47 -3.37 -15.53 -7.58
N SER A 48 -4.40 -14.71 -7.82
CA SER A 48 -4.58 -13.99 -9.09
C SER A 48 -3.80 -12.67 -9.13
N ARG A 49 -3.21 -12.27 -8.00
CA ARG A 49 -2.45 -11.03 -7.79
C ARG A 49 -3.27 -9.80 -8.15
N THR A 50 -4.49 -9.72 -7.63
CA THR A 50 -5.38 -8.57 -7.90
C THR A 50 -4.97 -7.31 -7.13
N GLY A 51 -4.27 -7.48 -6.01
CA GLY A 51 -3.97 -6.39 -5.08
C GLY A 51 -5.17 -5.90 -4.28
N ALA A 52 -6.30 -6.62 -4.29
CA ALA A 52 -7.53 -6.17 -3.65
C ALA A 52 -7.80 -6.84 -2.30
N MET A 53 -8.05 -6.02 -1.27
CA MET A 53 -8.66 -6.42 0.00
C MET A 53 -10.15 -6.10 -0.02
N LEU A 54 -10.99 -7.07 -0.36
CA LEU A 54 -12.44 -6.88 -0.53
C LEU A 54 -13.25 -7.09 0.76
N GLN A 55 -12.59 -7.47 1.85
CA GLN A 55 -13.17 -7.66 3.18
C GLN A 55 -12.87 -6.47 4.10
N GLU A 56 -12.49 -5.31 3.56
CA GLU A 56 -12.25 -4.10 4.36
C GLU A 56 -13.58 -3.42 4.72
N LEU A 57 -13.94 -3.44 5.99
CA LEU A 57 -15.24 -2.97 6.47
C LEU A 57 -15.22 -1.57 7.09
N LYS A 58 -14.03 -1.02 7.41
CA LYS A 58 -13.86 0.22 8.18
C LYS A 58 -13.48 1.40 7.29
N LEU A 59 -12.46 1.27 6.43
CA LEU A 59 -12.01 2.37 5.57
C LEU A 59 -13.00 2.62 4.43
N ASN A 60 -13.33 3.88 4.18
CA ASN A 60 -14.22 4.31 3.12
C ASN A 60 -13.98 5.79 2.76
N HIS A 61 -14.64 6.30 1.73
CA HIS A 61 -14.44 7.65 1.22
C HIS A 61 -14.78 8.77 2.23
N SER A 62 -15.63 8.50 3.21
CA SER A 62 -16.04 9.50 4.20
C SER A 62 -15.04 9.66 5.34
N ASN A 63 -14.26 8.62 5.64
CA ASN A 63 -13.35 8.62 6.80
C ASN A 63 -11.86 8.55 6.45
N VAL A 64 -11.51 8.28 5.19
CA VAL A 64 -10.14 8.45 4.70
C VAL A 64 -9.98 9.87 4.17
N ASN A 65 -9.54 10.77 5.04
CA ASN A 65 -9.24 12.17 4.77
C ASN A 65 -8.26 12.70 5.82
N ALA A 66 -7.73 13.91 5.63
CA ALA A 66 -6.69 14.48 6.51
C ALA A 66 -7.13 14.68 7.98
N GLN A 67 -8.43 14.75 8.25
CA GLN A 67 -8.99 14.97 9.57
C GLN A 67 -9.14 13.67 10.36
N SER A 68 -9.61 12.59 9.73
CA SER A 68 -9.96 11.33 10.43
C SER A 68 -9.03 10.16 10.12
N PHE A 69 -8.09 10.30 9.19
CA PHE A 69 -7.12 9.25 8.84
C PHE A 69 -5.70 9.81 8.85
N GLY A 70 -4.77 8.99 9.31
CA GLY A 70 -3.36 9.36 9.39
C GLY A 70 -2.50 8.27 10.00
N LYS A 71 -1.23 8.59 10.25
CA LYS A 71 -0.28 7.67 10.87
C LYS A 71 -0.66 7.46 12.34
N ILE A 72 -0.83 6.21 12.73
CA ILE A 72 -1.19 5.81 14.10
C ILE A 72 -0.04 5.10 14.81
N ALA A 73 0.91 4.52 14.07
CA ALA A 73 2.03 3.82 14.65
C ALA A 73 3.24 3.74 13.72
N THR A 74 4.41 3.57 14.34
CA THR A 74 5.59 3.01 13.69
C THR A 74 6.08 1.83 14.52
N TYR A 75 6.71 0.87 13.84
CA TYR A 75 7.44 -0.24 14.46
C TYR A 75 8.88 -0.22 13.95
N PRO A 76 9.88 -0.05 14.83
CA PRO A 76 11.27 -0.09 14.42
C PRO A 76 11.64 -1.51 13.97
N VAL A 77 12.45 -1.58 12.92
CA VAL A 77 13.06 -2.82 12.44
C VAL A 77 14.55 -2.60 12.21
N ASP A 78 15.32 -3.67 12.05
CA ASP A 78 16.78 -3.59 11.95
C ASP A 78 17.32 -3.10 10.61
N ASP A 79 16.51 -3.12 9.54
CA ASP A 79 16.93 -2.72 8.19
C ASP A 79 15.72 -2.40 7.28
N GLN A 80 15.98 -2.10 6.02
CA GLN A 80 14.98 -1.77 5.01
C GLN A 80 14.00 -2.92 4.75
N ILE A 81 12.74 -2.54 4.46
CA ILE A 81 11.65 -3.48 4.15
C ILE A 81 11.39 -3.44 2.65
N TYR A 82 11.78 -4.50 1.94
CA TYR A 82 11.42 -4.71 0.52
C TYR A 82 10.18 -5.60 0.36
N ALA A 83 10.04 -6.58 1.25
CA ALA A 83 8.88 -7.47 1.27
C ALA A 83 7.59 -6.71 1.61
N GLN A 84 6.48 -7.11 1.01
CA GLN A 84 5.15 -6.65 1.42
C GLN A 84 4.85 -7.19 2.83
N PRO A 85 4.44 -6.34 3.79
CA PRO A 85 4.00 -6.80 5.12
C PRO A 85 2.79 -7.72 5.00
N LEU A 86 2.75 -8.79 5.81
CA LEU A 86 1.66 -9.78 5.79
C LEU A 86 0.83 -9.69 7.07
N ILE A 87 -0.46 -10.01 7.00
CA ILE A 87 -1.39 -9.93 8.13
C ILE A 87 -2.06 -11.28 8.33
N VAL A 88 -1.98 -11.81 9.55
CA VAL A 88 -2.74 -12.98 9.97
C VAL A 88 -3.54 -12.60 11.22
N PRO A 89 -4.88 -12.65 11.17
CA PRO A 89 -5.71 -12.30 12.29
C PRO A 89 -5.86 -13.47 13.28
N ASP A 90 -6.37 -13.13 14.48
CA ASP A 90 -6.87 -14.06 15.49
C ASP A 90 -5.91 -15.17 15.92
N GLN A 91 -4.62 -14.83 16.04
CA GLN A 91 -3.57 -15.74 16.47
C GLN A 91 -3.54 -15.91 17.99
N VAL A 92 -3.13 -17.11 18.41
CA VAL A 92 -2.77 -17.40 19.81
C VAL A 92 -1.26 -17.34 19.94
N ILE A 93 -0.74 -16.26 20.55
CA ILE A 93 0.71 -16.02 20.69
C ILE A 93 1.04 -15.63 22.13
N ASN A 94 2.04 -16.27 22.73
CA ASN A 94 2.51 -16.00 24.10
C ASN A 94 1.38 -16.02 25.15
N GLY A 95 0.41 -16.92 24.98
CA GLY A 95 -0.77 -17.04 25.87
C GLY A 95 -1.82 -15.94 25.70
N ARG A 96 -1.65 -15.02 24.75
CA ARG A 96 -2.69 -14.08 24.32
C ARG A 96 -3.52 -14.75 23.23
N GLU A 97 -4.84 -14.66 23.35
CA GLU A 97 -5.79 -15.12 22.34
C GLU A 97 -6.19 -13.95 21.42
N GLU A 98 -6.69 -14.27 20.21
CA GLU A 98 -7.27 -13.33 19.25
C GLU A 98 -6.36 -12.15 18.83
N VAL A 99 -5.04 -12.39 18.76
CA VAL A 99 -4.07 -11.36 18.37
C VAL A 99 -3.99 -11.27 16.86
N ASN A 100 -4.30 -10.10 16.30
CA ASN A 100 -3.95 -9.83 14.90
C ASN A 100 -2.45 -9.53 14.82
N VAL A 101 -1.77 -10.16 13.87
CA VAL A 101 -0.31 -10.06 13.75
C VAL A 101 0.06 -9.48 12.40
N VAL A 102 0.96 -8.50 12.41
CA VAL A 102 1.67 -8.06 11.21
C VAL A 102 3.08 -8.65 11.19
N TYR A 103 3.39 -9.35 10.11
CA TYR A 103 4.71 -9.91 9.86
C TYR A 103 5.51 -9.01 8.93
N VAL A 104 6.74 -8.68 9.34
CA VAL A 104 7.63 -7.79 8.59
C VAL A 104 8.96 -8.49 8.37
N ALA A 105 9.37 -8.59 7.11
CA ALA A 105 10.67 -9.14 6.72
C ALA A 105 11.63 -8.03 6.30
N THR A 106 12.88 -8.09 6.76
CA THR A 106 13.91 -7.11 6.41
C THR A 106 15.03 -7.73 5.58
N VAL A 107 15.73 -6.87 4.83
CA VAL A 107 16.91 -7.29 4.07
C VAL A 107 18.10 -7.69 4.96
N ASN A 108 18.02 -7.55 6.28
CA ASN A 108 18.98 -8.12 7.23
C ASN A 108 18.64 -9.57 7.63
N ASN A 109 17.78 -10.26 6.88
CA ASN A 109 17.29 -11.62 7.19
C ASN A 109 16.56 -11.71 8.54
N SER A 110 15.83 -10.66 8.93
CA SER A 110 14.99 -10.68 10.13
C SER A 110 13.51 -10.80 9.78
N ILE A 111 12.77 -11.55 10.59
CA ILE A 111 11.31 -11.53 10.62
C ILE A 111 10.86 -11.01 11.98
N TYR A 112 9.94 -10.05 11.95
CA TYR A 112 9.26 -9.51 13.12
C TYR A 112 7.78 -9.88 13.05
N ALA A 113 7.22 -10.26 14.19
CA ALA A 113 5.78 -10.34 14.40
C ALA A 113 5.36 -9.23 15.36
N PHE A 114 4.63 -8.23 14.89
CA PHE A 114 4.09 -7.17 15.73
C PHE A 114 2.59 -7.34 15.94
N ASP A 115 2.11 -6.84 17.07
CA ASP A 115 0.69 -6.70 17.32
C ASP A 115 0.06 -5.71 16.32
N ALA A 116 -1.02 -6.10 15.65
CA ALA A 116 -1.72 -5.31 14.65
C ALA A 116 -3.04 -4.70 15.19
N GLN A 117 -3.26 -4.77 16.50
CA GLN A 117 -4.40 -4.17 17.22
C GLN A 117 -3.94 -3.15 18.27
N ASP A 118 -2.99 -3.51 19.13
CA ASP A 118 -2.50 -2.67 20.23
C ASP A 118 -1.15 -2.01 19.89
N PHE A 119 -1.23 -0.82 19.29
CA PHE A 119 -0.05 -0.05 18.87
C PHE A 119 0.72 0.62 20.00
N SER A 120 0.21 0.56 21.24
CA SER A 120 0.97 1.03 22.41
C SER A 120 2.16 0.11 22.70
N LYS A 121 2.05 -1.17 22.34
CA LYS A 121 3.13 -2.16 22.42
C LYS A 121 4.03 -2.03 21.20
N LYS A 122 5.25 -1.53 21.40
CA LYS A 122 6.26 -1.39 20.34
C LYS A 122 7.17 -2.59 20.17
N GLU A 123 7.28 -3.41 21.21
CA GLU A 123 8.05 -4.64 21.15
C GLU A 123 7.34 -5.68 20.26
N PRO A 124 8.10 -6.40 19.43
CA PRO A 124 7.52 -7.49 18.67
C PRO A 124 7.04 -8.61 19.62
N LEU A 125 5.95 -9.27 19.26
CA LEU A 125 5.49 -10.51 19.89
C LEU A 125 6.59 -11.57 19.86
N TRP A 126 7.33 -11.61 18.75
CA TRP A 126 8.60 -12.29 18.61
C TRP A 126 9.40 -11.70 17.45
N HIS A 127 10.72 -11.83 17.52
CA HIS A 127 11.66 -11.46 16.47
C HIS A 127 12.72 -12.56 16.32
N ARG A 128 13.09 -12.86 15.08
CA ARG A 128 14.18 -13.77 14.73
C ARG A 128 15.02 -13.16 13.61
N ASN A 129 16.33 -13.16 13.81
CA ASN A 129 17.31 -12.90 12.76
C ASN A 129 17.93 -14.25 12.34
N TYR A 130 17.82 -14.60 11.06
CA TYR A 130 18.23 -15.90 10.52
C TYR A 130 19.69 -15.89 10.01
N ASN A 131 20.51 -14.93 10.45
CA ASN A 131 21.95 -14.98 10.31
C ASN A 131 22.60 -15.67 11.52
N ASP A 132 23.88 -16.03 11.41
CA ASP A 132 24.72 -16.46 12.54
C ASP A 132 26.05 -15.69 12.54
N PRO A 133 26.06 -14.43 13.02
CA PRO A 133 27.25 -13.60 13.01
C PRO A 133 28.41 -14.17 13.84
N ALA A 134 28.12 -15.00 14.85
CA ALA A 134 29.15 -15.66 15.65
C ALA A 134 29.97 -16.67 14.82
N GLN A 135 29.35 -17.26 13.79
CA GLN A 135 30.03 -18.09 12.79
C GLN A 135 30.40 -17.33 11.52
N GLY A 136 30.25 -16.00 11.50
CA GLY A 136 30.52 -15.15 10.33
C GLY A 136 29.50 -15.31 9.19
N ILE A 137 28.33 -15.89 9.46
CA ILE A 137 27.21 -15.97 8.52
C ILE A 137 26.41 -14.68 8.66
N VAL A 138 26.39 -13.85 7.63
CA VAL A 138 25.72 -12.54 7.61
C VAL A 138 24.92 -12.36 6.33
N ALA A 139 23.99 -11.41 6.30
CA ALA A 139 23.28 -11.04 5.08
C ALA A 139 24.25 -10.63 3.96
N VAL A 140 23.94 -11.03 2.74
CA VAL A 140 24.67 -10.56 1.55
C VAL A 140 24.46 -9.07 1.40
N ARG A 141 25.50 -8.32 1.00
CA ARG A 141 25.42 -6.90 0.66
C ARG A 141 25.49 -6.70 -0.84
N ASN A 142 24.98 -5.56 -1.30
CA ASN A 142 25.13 -5.09 -2.69
C ASN A 142 26.59 -5.12 -3.17
N THR A 143 27.55 -4.77 -2.32
CA THR A 143 28.99 -4.81 -2.63
C THR A 143 29.57 -6.21 -2.82
N ASP A 144 28.88 -7.26 -2.38
CA ASP A 144 29.35 -8.65 -2.47
C ASP A 144 29.03 -9.27 -3.84
N VAL A 145 27.96 -8.80 -4.49
CA VAL A 145 27.40 -9.37 -5.72
C VAL A 145 27.40 -8.39 -6.90
N GLY A 146 27.50 -7.09 -6.63
CA GLY A 146 27.31 -6.02 -7.61
C GLY A 146 28.59 -5.46 -8.25
N GLN A 147 29.70 -6.21 -8.26
CA GLN A 147 30.96 -5.70 -8.84
C GLN A 147 30.84 -5.35 -10.34
N ASN A 148 29.84 -5.92 -11.04
CA ASN A 148 29.55 -5.62 -12.44
C ASN A 148 28.46 -4.55 -12.62
N CYS A 149 27.85 -4.03 -11.55
CA CYS A 149 26.85 -2.96 -11.64
C CYS A 149 27.48 -1.60 -12.02
N GLY A 150 28.81 -1.46 -12.02
CA GLY A 150 29.46 -0.16 -12.24
C GLY A 150 29.01 0.87 -11.20
N GLU A 151 28.47 2.00 -11.65
CA GLU A 151 27.89 3.03 -10.76
C GLU A 151 26.45 2.72 -10.32
N TYR A 152 25.78 1.75 -10.95
CA TYR A 152 24.40 1.38 -10.67
C TYR A 152 24.24 0.78 -9.28
N LYS A 153 23.33 1.35 -8.48
CA LYS A 153 23.06 0.92 -7.09
C LYS A 153 21.63 0.45 -6.92
N ASP A 154 21.36 -0.83 -7.21
CA ASP A 154 20.02 -1.39 -7.05
C ASP A 154 19.55 -1.39 -5.58
N PHE A 155 20.41 -1.87 -4.69
CA PHE A 155 20.18 -1.90 -3.25
C PHE A 155 21.19 -0.99 -2.55
N SER A 156 20.78 -0.30 -1.49
CA SER A 156 21.68 0.57 -0.70
C SER A 156 22.54 -0.16 0.32
N GLY A 157 22.23 -1.42 0.64
CA GLY A 157 22.91 -2.16 1.71
C GLY A 157 22.75 -3.67 1.59
N ASN A 158 22.13 -4.29 2.60
CA ASN A 158 21.90 -5.73 2.63
C ASN A 158 20.86 -6.16 1.57
N ILE A 159 20.94 -7.43 1.18
CA ILE A 159 20.11 -8.12 0.18
C ILE A 159 19.79 -9.51 0.72
N GLY A 160 19.23 -9.56 1.92
CA GLY A 160 18.74 -10.77 2.57
C GLY A 160 17.35 -11.16 2.06
N ILE A 161 16.33 -11.08 2.91
CA ILE A 161 14.94 -11.34 2.51
C ILE A 161 14.43 -10.14 1.69
N VAL A 162 14.35 -10.33 0.38
CA VAL A 162 13.85 -9.31 -0.57
C VAL A 162 12.46 -9.70 -1.07
N GLY A 163 12.31 -10.92 -1.59
CA GLY A 163 11.02 -11.45 -2.00
C GLY A 163 10.06 -11.57 -0.80
N SER A 164 8.80 -11.18 -1.02
CA SER A 164 7.80 -11.26 0.05
C SER A 164 7.57 -12.73 0.45
N PRO A 165 7.53 -13.04 1.77
CA PRO A 165 7.13 -14.35 2.25
C PRO A 165 5.73 -14.77 1.78
N VAL A 166 5.39 -16.03 2.00
CA VAL A 166 4.02 -16.55 1.89
C VAL A 166 3.66 -17.31 3.16
N ILE A 167 2.42 -17.15 3.62
CA ILE A 167 1.87 -17.80 4.80
C ILE A 167 0.76 -18.76 4.39
N ASP A 168 0.74 -19.92 5.02
CA ASP A 168 -0.42 -20.80 5.10
C ASP A 168 -0.92 -20.76 6.55
N ASP A 169 -2.04 -20.08 6.76
CA ASP A 169 -2.63 -19.88 8.08
C ASP A 169 -3.32 -21.15 8.61
N GLU A 170 -3.68 -22.09 7.76
CA GLU A 170 -4.19 -23.41 8.17
C GLU A 170 -3.12 -24.24 8.91
N SER A 171 -1.87 -24.15 8.46
CA SER A 171 -0.72 -24.86 9.03
C SER A 171 0.14 -24.00 9.95
N ASP A 172 -0.26 -22.75 10.20
CA ASP A 172 0.52 -21.74 10.94
C ASP A 172 1.97 -21.62 10.43
N THR A 173 2.20 -21.71 9.12
CA THR A 173 3.57 -21.77 8.56
C THR A 173 3.84 -20.63 7.58
N MET A 174 4.99 -19.98 7.75
CA MET A 174 5.53 -18.99 6.81
C MET A 174 6.74 -19.55 6.08
N TRP A 175 6.80 -19.36 4.77
CA TRP A 175 7.97 -19.66 3.95
C TRP A 175 8.59 -18.39 3.38
N PHE A 176 9.92 -18.34 3.38
CA PHE A 176 10.70 -17.22 2.84
C PHE A 176 12.11 -17.69 2.46
N VAL A 177 12.81 -16.85 1.69
CA VAL A 177 14.20 -17.11 1.29
C VAL A 177 15.12 -16.11 1.95
N THR A 178 16.14 -16.63 2.64
CA THR A 178 17.27 -15.81 3.10
C THR A 178 18.42 -15.91 2.12
N ARG A 179 19.26 -14.88 2.12
CA ARG A 179 20.50 -14.86 1.37
C ARG A 179 21.64 -14.44 2.28
N THR A 180 22.61 -15.34 2.45
CA THR A 180 23.71 -15.16 3.40
C THR A 180 25.06 -15.40 2.74
N ARG A 181 26.11 -14.88 3.39
CA ARG A 181 27.49 -15.22 3.07
C ARG A 181 28.29 -15.56 4.31
N GLN A 182 29.30 -16.41 4.12
CA GLN A 182 30.35 -16.72 5.07
C GLN A 182 31.69 -16.64 4.34
N GLY A 183 32.46 -15.57 4.58
CA GLY A 183 33.60 -15.22 3.71
C GLY A 183 33.14 -15.06 2.26
N ASN A 184 33.69 -15.87 1.35
CA ASN A 184 33.35 -15.88 -0.09
C ASN A 184 32.31 -16.95 -0.47
N LYS A 185 31.76 -17.70 0.49
CA LYS A 185 30.70 -18.68 0.25
C LYS A 185 29.35 -18.00 0.36
N TYR A 186 28.50 -18.15 -0.66
CA TYR A 186 27.14 -17.61 -0.71
C TYR A 186 26.14 -18.75 -0.62
N VAL A 187 25.09 -18.57 0.16
CA VAL A 187 24.01 -19.56 0.33
C VAL A 187 22.67 -18.85 0.27
N GLN A 188 21.70 -19.46 -0.38
CA GLN A 188 20.29 -19.13 -0.21
C GLN A 188 19.60 -20.29 0.47
N ASN A 189 18.79 -20.02 1.49
CA ASN A 189 18.03 -21.03 2.19
C ASN A 189 16.54 -20.77 2.05
N LEU A 190 15.77 -21.82 1.78
CA LEU A 190 14.32 -21.83 1.98
C LEU A 190 14.05 -22.14 3.44
N HIS A 191 13.36 -21.24 4.11
CA HIS A 191 12.88 -21.40 5.48
C HIS A 191 11.39 -21.75 5.48
N ALA A 192 10.98 -22.50 6.49
CA ALA A 192 9.60 -22.73 6.90
C ALA A 192 9.57 -22.55 8.42
N VAL A 193 8.80 -21.57 8.91
CA VAL A 193 8.78 -21.23 10.34
C VAL A 193 7.37 -21.21 10.88
N ASP A 194 7.21 -21.50 12.16
CA ASP A 194 5.95 -21.33 12.89
C ASP A 194 5.65 -19.83 13.04
N ILE A 195 4.48 -19.38 12.58
CA ILE A 195 4.11 -17.95 12.61
C ILE A 195 3.87 -17.42 14.04
N LYS A 196 3.74 -18.30 15.03
CA LYS A 196 3.49 -17.94 16.43
C LYS A 196 4.77 -17.75 17.22
N THR A 197 5.90 -18.34 16.78
CA THR A 197 7.17 -18.27 17.51
C THR A 197 8.36 -17.81 16.68
N GLY A 198 8.28 -17.92 15.35
CA GLY A 198 9.39 -17.73 14.42
C GLY A 198 10.39 -18.89 14.37
N ASP A 199 10.12 -19.99 15.09
CA ASP A 199 11.04 -21.13 15.13
C ASP A 199 10.91 -21.98 13.86
N GLU A 200 12.02 -22.58 13.44
CA GLU A 200 12.08 -23.44 12.27
C GLU A 200 11.14 -24.66 12.41
N ARG A 201 10.40 -24.96 11.33
CA ARG A 201 9.66 -26.21 11.17
C ARG A 201 10.64 -27.35 10.88
N ALA A 202 10.16 -28.59 10.99
CA ALA A 202 10.94 -29.76 10.61
C ALA A 202 11.44 -29.66 9.15
N ASN A 203 12.68 -30.10 8.92
CA ASN A 203 13.40 -30.00 7.63
C ASN A 203 13.85 -28.58 7.22
N SER A 204 13.62 -27.58 8.07
CA SER A 204 14.00 -26.18 7.85
C SER A 204 15.20 -25.76 8.73
N PRO A 205 16.07 -24.85 8.27
CA PRO A 205 16.15 -24.33 6.90
C PRO A 205 16.74 -25.35 5.94
N ARG A 206 16.49 -25.16 4.64
CA ARG A 206 17.09 -25.96 3.58
C ARG A 206 17.83 -25.10 2.56
N ALA A 207 19.08 -25.47 2.29
CA ALA A 207 19.88 -24.87 1.23
C ALA A 207 19.23 -25.09 -0.14
N ILE A 208 19.14 -24.01 -0.92
CA ILE A 208 18.64 -24.02 -2.30
C ILE A 208 19.83 -24.35 -3.20
N GLU A 209 19.91 -25.62 -3.59
CA GLU A 209 20.96 -26.15 -4.44
C GLU A 209 20.34 -27.12 -5.45
N PHE A 210 20.59 -26.88 -6.73
CA PHE A 210 20.17 -27.74 -7.83
C PHE A 210 20.95 -27.43 -9.11
N GLU A 211 20.88 -28.33 -10.08
CA GLU A 211 21.40 -28.15 -11.42
C GLU A 211 20.29 -28.33 -12.45
N MET A 212 20.32 -27.53 -13.50
CA MET A 212 19.36 -27.59 -14.60
C MET A 212 20.04 -28.20 -15.82
N SER A 213 19.33 -29.01 -16.60
CA SER A 213 19.85 -29.44 -17.91
C SER A 213 19.83 -28.27 -18.89
N GLY A 214 20.93 -28.05 -19.62
CA GLY A 214 21.02 -26.95 -20.57
C GLY A 214 22.43 -26.72 -21.09
N THR A 215 22.53 -26.06 -22.24
CA THR A 215 23.80 -25.67 -22.89
C THR A 215 24.01 -24.16 -22.89
N GLY A 216 23.14 -23.41 -22.20
CA GLY A 216 23.20 -21.96 -22.09
C GLY A 216 24.39 -21.43 -21.28
N SER A 217 24.39 -20.13 -21.05
CA SER A 217 25.46 -19.42 -20.34
C SER A 217 25.74 -20.03 -18.96
N GLY A 218 27.03 -20.23 -18.64
CA GLY A 218 27.43 -20.89 -17.38
C GLY A 218 27.26 -22.42 -17.36
N SER A 219 26.86 -23.06 -18.46
CA SER A 219 26.80 -24.52 -18.56
C SER A 219 28.18 -25.18 -18.46
N VAL A 220 28.25 -26.27 -17.70
CA VAL A 220 29.39 -27.20 -17.61
C VAL A 220 28.86 -28.60 -17.91
N ASN A 221 29.38 -29.25 -18.96
CA ASN A 221 28.97 -30.60 -19.37
C ASN A 221 27.44 -30.79 -19.58
N GLY A 222 26.76 -29.76 -20.10
CA GLY A 222 25.31 -29.81 -20.35
C GLY A 222 24.43 -29.60 -19.11
N LYS A 223 25.04 -29.10 -18.02
CA LYS A 223 24.37 -28.75 -16.76
C LYS A 223 24.68 -27.32 -16.38
N ILE A 224 23.65 -26.59 -15.94
CA ILE A 224 23.75 -25.21 -15.47
C ILE A 224 23.52 -25.25 -13.95
N PRO A 225 24.55 -25.01 -13.12
CA PRO A 225 24.41 -25.00 -11.68
C PRO A 225 23.67 -23.75 -11.19
N PHE A 226 22.85 -23.89 -10.14
CA PHE A 226 22.29 -22.74 -9.44
C PHE A 226 23.41 -21.92 -8.79
N ASN A 227 23.42 -20.61 -9.03
CA ASN A 227 24.42 -19.71 -8.46
C ASN A 227 23.79 -18.78 -7.40
N PRO A 228 23.96 -19.06 -6.09
CA PRO A 228 23.36 -18.25 -5.03
C PRO A 228 23.93 -16.82 -4.95
N ARG A 229 25.06 -16.54 -5.62
CA ARG A 229 25.72 -15.22 -5.68
C ARG A 229 25.19 -14.32 -6.80
N THR A 230 24.74 -14.85 -7.94
CA THR A 230 24.22 -14.00 -9.03
C THR A 230 22.70 -14.09 -9.16
N GLN A 231 22.10 -15.23 -8.83
CA GLN A 231 20.64 -15.40 -8.84
C GLN A 231 20.01 -14.64 -7.66
N ASN A 232 19.36 -13.53 -7.94
CA ASN A 232 18.68 -12.69 -6.99
C ASN A 232 17.22 -13.11 -6.81
N GLN A 233 16.85 -13.47 -5.59
CA GLN A 233 15.48 -13.83 -5.22
C GLN A 233 14.71 -12.55 -4.86
N ARG A 234 14.09 -11.93 -5.87
CA ARG A 234 13.29 -10.69 -5.74
C ARG A 234 11.77 -10.93 -5.80
N PRO A 235 11.24 -11.80 -6.67
CA PRO A 235 9.80 -12.09 -6.70
C PRO A 235 9.28 -12.61 -5.36
N ALA A 236 8.06 -12.25 -4.99
CA ALA A 236 7.38 -12.89 -3.87
C ALA A 236 7.16 -14.39 -4.10
N LEU A 237 7.03 -15.13 -2.99
CA LEU A 237 6.72 -16.55 -3.05
C LEU A 237 5.24 -16.79 -3.40
N LEU A 238 4.94 -18.02 -3.80
CA LEU A 238 3.57 -18.52 -3.96
C LEU A 238 3.44 -19.89 -3.30
N PHE A 239 2.41 -20.06 -2.47
CA PHE A 239 1.96 -21.37 -2.00
C PHE A 239 0.73 -21.83 -2.79
N SER A 240 0.85 -22.97 -3.47
CA SER A 240 -0.26 -23.57 -4.21
C SER A 240 -0.13 -25.09 -4.27
N LYS A 241 -1.23 -25.79 -3.98
CA LYS A 241 -1.37 -27.26 -4.07
C LYS A 241 -0.25 -28.04 -3.35
N GLY A 242 0.17 -27.58 -2.17
CA GLY A 242 1.21 -28.24 -1.38
C GLY A 242 2.65 -27.94 -1.79
N SER A 243 2.85 -27.03 -2.76
CA SER A 243 4.18 -26.61 -3.21
C SER A 243 4.41 -25.11 -2.97
N ILE A 244 5.66 -24.76 -2.68
CA ILE A 244 6.18 -23.39 -2.62
C ILE A 244 6.92 -23.09 -3.92
N TYR A 245 6.52 -22.03 -4.62
CA TYR A 245 7.13 -21.60 -5.86
C TYR A 245 7.96 -20.34 -5.65
N ILE A 246 9.18 -20.37 -6.17
CA ILE A 246 10.20 -19.34 -5.97
C ILE A 246 10.78 -18.97 -7.34
N GLY A 247 10.81 -17.67 -7.64
CA GLY A 247 11.39 -17.12 -8.87
C GLY A 247 12.73 -16.41 -8.63
N TRP A 248 13.60 -16.40 -9.64
CA TRP A 248 14.87 -15.68 -9.65
C TRP A 248 15.12 -14.94 -10.96
N ALA A 249 15.85 -13.83 -10.81
CA ALA A 249 16.48 -13.08 -11.89
C ALA A 249 17.92 -12.73 -11.48
N SER A 250 18.62 -11.90 -12.25
CA SER A 250 19.96 -11.46 -11.87
C SER A 250 19.98 -10.34 -10.83
N HIS A 251 21.13 -10.17 -10.18
CA HIS A 251 21.52 -8.91 -9.57
C HIS A 251 22.29 -8.07 -10.62
N CYS A 252 21.73 -6.94 -11.04
CA CYS A 252 22.31 -6.05 -12.07
C CYS A 252 22.71 -6.77 -13.37
N ASP A 253 21.95 -7.77 -13.81
CA ASP A 253 22.26 -8.56 -15.02
C ASP A 253 23.68 -9.15 -15.03
N THR A 254 24.22 -9.41 -13.84
CA THR A 254 25.53 -10.02 -13.63
C THR A 254 25.48 -11.49 -14.06
N GLY A 255 26.03 -11.77 -15.25
CA GLY A 255 26.14 -13.12 -15.79
C GLY A 255 27.19 -14.02 -15.11
N PRO A 256 27.11 -15.35 -15.33
CA PRO A 256 26.00 -16.06 -15.97
C PRO A 256 24.76 -16.09 -15.06
N TYR A 257 23.58 -15.89 -15.65
CA TYR A 257 22.29 -16.02 -14.98
C TYR A 257 21.20 -16.44 -15.96
N HIS A 258 20.11 -16.96 -15.39
CA HIS A 258 18.91 -17.39 -16.11
C HIS A 258 17.67 -17.02 -15.30
N GLY A 259 16.54 -16.76 -15.96
CA GLY A 259 15.24 -16.80 -15.30
C GLY A 259 14.93 -18.21 -14.80
N ILE A 260 14.72 -18.36 -13.48
CA ILE A 260 14.43 -19.65 -12.87
C ILE A 260 13.12 -19.58 -12.09
N LEU A 261 12.28 -20.59 -12.24
CA LEU A 261 11.18 -20.88 -11.32
C LEU A 261 11.35 -22.30 -10.78
N ALA A 262 11.39 -22.46 -9.46
CA ALA A 262 11.45 -23.78 -8.83
C ALA A 262 10.27 -23.99 -7.90
N GLY A 263 9.74 -25.22 -7.88
CA GLY A 263 8.71 -25.68 -6.96
C GLY A 263 9.31 -26.61 -5.91
N PHE A 264 9.01 -26.34 -4.65
CA PHE A 264 9.48 -27.12 -3.50
C PHE A 264 8.28 -27.73 -2.78
N ASP A 265 8.43 -28.93 -2.23
CA ASP A 265 7.44 -29.50 -1.32
C ASP A 265 7.32 -28.63 -0.07
N ALA A 266 6.11 -28.21 0.30
CA ALA A 266 5.92 -27.28 1.42
C ALA A 266 6.30 -27.89 2.79
N LYS A 267 6.37 -29.22 2.91
CA LYS A 267 6.65 -29.93 4.17
C LYS A 267 8.09 -30.42 4.27
N THR A 268 8.65 -30.98 3.20
CA THR A 268 10.03 -31.51 3.18
C THR A 268 11.04 -30.48 2.68
N LEU A 269 10.57 -29.40 2.07
CA LEU A 269 11.37 -28.39 1.37
C LEU A 269 12.18 -28.98 0.20
N GLU A 270 11.90 -30.22 -0.23
CA GLU A 270 12.55 -30.85 -1.38
C GLU A 270 12.18 -30.11 -2.66
N VAL A 271 13.19 -29.80 -3.46
CA VAL A 271 12.95 -29.33 -4.84
C VAL A 271 12.25 -30.45 -5.60
N GLN A 272 11.06 -30.15 -6.11
CA GLN A 272 10.24 -31.07 -6.88
C GLN A 272 10.45 -30.86 -8.38
N ARG A 273 10.58 -29.60 -8.81
CA ARG A 273 10.54 -29.21 -10.22
C ARG A 273 11.23 -27.88 -10.45
N ILE A 274 11.84 -27.72 -11.63
CA ILE A 274 12.59 -26.52 -12.00
C ILE A 274 12.26 -26.17 -13.46
N PHE A 275 12.01 -24.89 -13.72
CA PHE A 275 11.92 -24.28 -15.04
C PHE A 275 13.10 -23.32 -15.21
N ASN A 276 13.79 -23.43 -16.33
CA ASN A 276 14.79 -22.46 -16.79
C ASN A 276 14.21 -21.76 -18.03
N ALA A 277 14.14 -20.43 -18.02
CA ALA A 277 13.59 -19.64 -19.11
C ALA A 277 14.47 -19.68 -20.36
N THR A 278 15.78 -19.90 -20.23
CA THR A 278 16.76 -19.82 -21.34
C THR A 278 17.77 -20.98 -21.29
N PRO A 279 17.32 -22.25 -21.30
CA PRO A 279 18.17 -23.41 -21.04
C PRO A 279 19.30 -23.62 -22.06
N SER A 280 19.19 -23.04 -23.26
CA SER A 280 20.24 -23.09 -24.29
C SER A 280 20.75 -21.71 -24.70
N GLY A 281 20.31 -20.65 -24.01
CA GLY A 281 20.69 -19.26 -24.25
C GLY A 281 21.20 -18.60 -22.96
N GLU A 282 20.76 -17.38 -22.72
CA GLU A 282 21.13 -16.59 -21.53
C GLU A 282 20.02 -15.63 -21.11
N GLU A 283 20.11 -15.14 -19.86
CA GLU A 283 19.21 -14.13 -19.28
C GLU A 283 17.76 -14.64 -19.09
N GLY A 284 16.75 -13.82 -19.39
CA GLY A 284 15.33 -14.15 -19.26
C GLY A 284 14.82 -14.06 -17.82
N GLY A 285 15.38 -13.16 -17.00
CA GLY A 285 15.15 -13.08 -15.56
C GLY A 285 13.66 -12.99 -15.18
N ILE A 286 13.25 -13.71 -14.13
CA ILE A 286 11.88 -13.62 -13.59
C ILE A 286 11.96 -12.70 -12.37
N TRP A 287 11.69 -11.40 -12.55
CA TRP A 287 11.77 -10.42 -11.47
C TRP A 287 10.44 -9.71 -11.17
N MET A 288 9.56 -9.53 -12.18
CA MET A 288 8.15 -9.13 -12.08
C MET A 288 7.86 -7.96 -11.13
N ALA A 289 8.80 -7.02 -11.00
CA ALA A 289 8.77 -5.94 -10.01
C ALA A 289 8.43 -6.41 -8.58
N GLY A 290 8.95 -7.57 -8.17
CA GLY A 290 8.70 -8.14 -6.85
C GLY A 290 7.37 -8.91 -6.74
N GLN A 291 6.52 -8.92 -7.77
CA GLN A 291 5.32 -9.75 -7.79
C GLN A 291 5.70 -11.23 -7.83
N GLY A 292 5.00 -12.03 -7.03
CA GLY A 292 5.13 -13.48 -7.12
C GLY A 292 4.39 -14.06 -8.33
N PRO A 293 4.65 -15.33 -8.68
CA PRO A 293 3.87 -16.03 -9.69
C PRO A 293 2.38 -16.02 -9.33
N SER A 294 1.53 -15.92 -10.34
CA SER A 294 0.09 -16.08 -10.17
C SER A 294 -0.30 -17.53 -10.40
N ALA A 295 -1.42 -17.97 -9.83
CA ALA A 295 -1.95 -19.31 -10.03
C ALA A 295 -3.46 -19.32 -10.18
N ASP A 296 -3.94 -20.16 -11.09
CA ASP A 296 -5.35 -20.49 -11.19
C ASP A 296 -5.75 -21.60 -10.19
N VAL A 297 -7.04 -21.94 -10.20
CA VAL A 297 -7.64 -22.93 -9.29
C VAL A 297 -7.10 -24.36 -9.49
N ASP A 298 -6.59 -24.66 -10.68
CA ASP A 298 -6.00 -25.95 -11.02
C ASP A 298 -4.53 -26.02 -10.57
N GLY A 299 -3.93 -24.87 -10.25
CA GLY A 299 -2.53 -24.76 -9.85
C GLY A 299 -1.58 -24.54 -11.02
N ASN A 300 -2.09 -24.17 -12.21
CA ASN A 300 -1.23 -23.70 -13.29
C ASN A 300 -0.69 -22.32 -12.90
N LEU A 301 0.57 -22.07 -13.24
CA LEU A 301 1.29 -20.88 -12.84
C LEU A 301 1.45 -19.94 -14.03
N TYR A 302 1.45 -18.63 -13.73
CA TYR A 302 1.63 -17.58 -14.72
C TYR A 302 2.78 -16.69 -14.28
N ILE A 303 3.77 -16.57 -15.16
CA ILE A 303 4.98 -15.77 -14.96
C ILE A 303 5.29 -14.96 -16.20
N ILE A 304 6.11 -13.93 -16.03
CA ILE A 304 6.61 -13.09 -17.12
C ILE A 304 8.13 -12.99 -17.01
N THR A 305 8.83 -13.23 -18.11
CA THR A 305 10.29 -13.17 -18.19
C THR A 305 10.75 -11.82 -18.74
N GLY A 306 11.93 -11.40 -18.30
CA GLY A 306 12.64 -10.20 -18.75
C GLY A 306 13.36 -10.37 -20.08
N ASN A 307 14.27 -9.45 -20.37
CA ASN A 307 15.15 -9.54 -21.55
C ASN A 307 15.96 -10.84 -21.54
N GLY A 308 16.16 -11.41 -22.73
CA GLY A 308 16.99 -12.59 -22.91
C GLY A 308 16.75 -13.35 -24.20
N THR A 309 17.45 -14.46 -24.36
CA THR A 309 17.35 -15.29 -25.57
C THR A 309 15.92 -15.80 -25.77
N PHE A 310 15.41 -15.68 -27.01
CA PHE A 310 14.11 -16.20 -27.39
C PHE A 310 14.19 -16.96 -28.72
N ASP A 311 13.70 -18.20 -28.73
CA ASP A 311 13.66 -19.05 -29.92
C ASP A 311 12.49 -20.05 -29.93
N ALA A 312 11.53 -19.91 -29.01
CA ALA A 312 10.36 -20.79 -28.93
C ALA A 312 9.56 -20.82 -30.25
N HIS A 313 9.50 -19.71 -30.99
CA HIS A 313 8.86 -19.63 -32.30
C HIS A 313 9.56 -20.47 -33.39
N LYS A 314 10.82 -20.88 -33.17
CA LYS A 314 11.60 -21.77 -34.05
C LYS A 314 11.64 -23.22 -33.55
N GLY A 315 10.82 -23.55 -32.54
CA GLY A 315 10.81 -24.86 -31.88
C GLY A 315 11.91 -25.03 -30.84
N GLY A 316 12.59 -23.94 -30.45
CA GLY A 316 13.50 -23.92 -29.31
C GLY A 316 12.76 -23.85 -27.98
N MET A 317 13.52 -23.71 -26.89
CA MET A 317 12.99 -23.71 -25.52
C MET A 317 13.45 -22.48 -24.72
N ASN A 318 13.92 -21.42 -25.40
CA ASN A 318 14.25 -20.15 -24.78
C ASN A 318 13.05 -19.20 -24.88
N TYR A 319 12.66 -18.66 -23.74
CA TYR A 319 11.46 -17.87 -23.49
C TYR A 319 11.80 -16.50 -22.88
N GLY A 320 12.79 -15.78 -23.42
CA GLY A 320 12.98 -14.37 -23.11
C GLY A 320 11.80 -13.51 -23.57
N GLN A 321 11.46 -12.44 -22.84
CA GLN A 321 10.37 -11.53 -23.15
C GLN A 321 9.01 -12.23 -23.35
N ALA A 322 8.66 -13.13 -22.44
CA ALA A 322 7.49 -14.00 -22.60
C ALA A 322 6.54 -13.98 -21.40
N ILE A 323 5.23 -14.00 -21.68
CA ILE A 323 4.18 -14.40 -20.73
C ILE A 323 4.00 -15.91 -20.88
N LEU A 324 4.03 -16.65 -19.77
CA LEU A 324 4.05 -18.11 -19.78
C LEU A 324 2.95 -18.68 -18.90
N LYS A 325 2.22 -19.69 -19.40
CA LYS A 325 1.44 -20.64 -18.58
C LYS A 325 2.27 -21.90 -18.35
N LEU A 326 2.63 -22.14 -17.09
CA LEU A 326 3.37 -23.32 -16.66
C LEU A 326 2.45 -24.28 -15.92
N VAL A 327 2.44 -25.54 -16.33
CA VAL A 327 1.71 -26.61 -15.65
C VAL A 327 2.71 -27.40 -14.83
N PRO A 328 2.59 -27.44 -13.49
CA PRO A 328 3.44 -28.26 -12.65
C PRO A 328 3.22 -29.75 -12.93
N GLU A 329 4.29 -30.48 -13.23
CA GLU A 329 4.31 -31.93 -13.38
C GLU A 329 5.23 -32.53 -12.29
N GLU A 330 5.30 -33.85 -12.16
CA GLU A 330 5.99 -34.50 -11.03
C GLU A 330 7.43 -33.99 -10.84
N LYS A 331 8.20 -33.82 -11.94
CA LYS A 331 9.63 -33.43 -11.91
C LYS A 331 9.99 -32.23 -12.79
N SER A 332 9.01 -31.61 -13.43
CA SER A 332 9.20 -30.59 -14.46
C SER A 332 8.04 -29.60 -14.46
N PHE A 333 8.20 -28.53 -15.24
CA PHE A 333 7.06 -27.74 -15.70
C PHE A 333 6.88 -27.98 -17.19
N ARG A 334 5.63 -28.16 -17.61
CA ARG A 334 5.27 -28.08 -19.02
C ARG A 334 4.83 -26.65 -19.33
N VAL A 335 5.46 -26.04 -20.32
CA VAL A 335 4.97 -24.78 -20.90
C VAL A 335 3.72 -25.11 -21.72
N ALA A 336 2.54 -24.77 -21.21
CA ALA A 336 1.27 -25.11 -21.86
C ALA A 336 0.86 -24.08 -22.93
N SER A 337 1.19 -22.81 -22.70
CA SER A 337 0.93 -21.71 -23.62
C SER A 337 1.91 -20.58 -23.33
N TRP A 338 2.20 -19.76 -24.32
CA TRP A 338 3.10 -18.63 -24.20
C TRP A 338 2.78 -17.51 -25.20
N PHE A 339 3.16 -16.29 -24.87
CA PHE A 339 3.12 -15.11 -25.74
C PHE A 339 4.45 -14.35 -25.64
N THR A 340 4.93 -13.85 -26.77
CA THR A 340 6.07 -12.92 -26.84
C THR A 340 5.75 -11.79 -27.82
N PRO A 341 5.98 -10.50 -27.46
CA PRO A 341 5.71 -9.38 -28.35
C PRO A 341 6.46 -9.48 -29.69
N TYR A 342 5.83 -9.02 -30.78
CA TYR A 342 6.43 -9.05 -32.12
C TYR A 342 7.81 -8.35 -32.19
N ASN A 343 8.02 -7.34 -31.33
CA ASN A 343 9.24 -6.52 -31.26
C ASN A 343 10.21 -6.92 -30.13
N TYR A 344 10.14 -8.16 -29.62
CA TYR A 344 10.98 -8.63 -28.50
C TYR A 344 12.49 -8.38 -28.69
N ASP A 345 13.01 -8.49 -29.93
CA ASP A 345 14.42 -8.22 -30.24
C ASP A 345 14.79 -6.75 -29.98
N TYR A 346 13.88 -5.82 -30.31
CA TYR A 346 14.07 -4.41 -29.99
C TYR A 346 14.01 -4.19 -28.48
N LEU A 347 13.03 -4.78 -27.80
CA LEU A 347 12.89 -4.68 -26.33
C LEU A 347 14.15 -5.18 -25.61
N ASN A 348 14.73 -6.30 -26.05
CA ASN A 348 16.02 -6.80 -25.57
C ASN A 348 17.14 -5.78 -25.75
N SER A 349 17.23 -5.12 -26.92
CA SER A 349 18.33 -4.19 -27.24
C SER A 349 18.37 -2.93 -26.38
N ILE A 350 17.26 -2.60 -25.70
CA ILE A 350 17.13 -1.40 -24.87
C ILE A 350 16.85 -1.71 -23.40
N ASP A 351 17.04 -2.96 -22.96
CA ASP A 351 16.71 -3.39 -21.59
C ASP A 351 15.24 -3.10 -21.22
N ALA A 352 14.32 -3.26 -22.18
CA ALA A 352 12.90 -3.08 -21.94
C ALA A 352 12.23 -4.42 -21.57
N ASP A 353 12.53 -4.94 -20.38
CA ASP A 353 11.89 -6.12 -19.81
C ASP A 353 10.35 -6.07 -19.90
N LEU A 354 9.77 -7.11 -20.49
CA LEU A 354 8.35 -7.41 -20.40
C LEU A 354 7.99 -7.82 -18.96
N GLY A 355 8.87 -8.57 -18.29
CA GLY A 355 8.70 -8.98 -16.88
C GLY A 355 8.92 -7.89 -15.85
N ALA A 356 8.66 -6.62 -16.18
CA ALA A 356 8.77 -5.49 -15.25
C ALA A 356 7.46 -5.14 -14.52
N SER A 357 6.38 -5.82 -14.85
CA SER A 357 5.25 -6.05 -13.96
C SER A 357 5.03 -7.56 -13.81
N GLY A 358 4.13 -7.97 -12.92
CA GLY A 358 3.74 -9.37 -12.83
C GLY A 358 2.49 -9.69 -13.64
N ALA A 359 2.18 -10.99 -13.73
CA ALA A 359 0.98 -11.49 -14.39
C ALA A 359 -0.24 -11.34 -13.49
N LEU A 360 -1.24 -10.55 -13.88
CA LEU A 360 -2.53 -10.46 -13.18
C LEU A 360 -3.56 -11.33 -13.88
N LEU A 361 -4.19 -12.27 -13.17
CA LEU A 361 -5.29 -13.06 -13.73
C LEU A 361 -6.59 -12.28 -13.56
N ILE A 362 -7.26 -11.94 -14.65
CA ILE A 362 -8.50 -11.17 -14.59
C ILE A 362 -9.59 -12.07 -13.99
N PRO A 363 -10.15 -11.73 -12.81
CA PRO A 363 -11.15 -12.55 -12.14
C PRO A 363 -12.34 -12.88 -13.05
N ASP A 364 -12.91 -14.07 -12.88
CA ASP A 364 -14.07 -14.58 -13.63
C ASP A 364 -13.91 -14.64 -15.16
N THR A 365 -12.67 -14.61 -15.65
CA THR A 365 -12.34 -14.76 -17.08
C THR A 365 -11.25 -15.80 -17.32
N ASN A 366 -10.94 -16.04 -18.61
CA ASN A 366 -9.77 -16.80 -19.02
C ASN A 366 -8.57 -15.93 -19.43
N LEU A 367 -8.47 -14.71 -18.92
CA LEU A 367 -7.49 -13.74 -19.37
C LEU A 367 -6.39 -13.51 -18.34
N VAL A 368 -5.19 -13.25 -18.84
CA VAL A 368 -4.05 -12.76 -18.05
C VAL A 368 -3.52 -11.47 -18.67
N LEU A 369 -3.24 -10.51 -17.80
CA LEU A 369 -2.69 -9.21 -18.15
C LEU A 369 -1.24 -9.13 -17.66
N GLY A 370 -0.34 -8.64 -18.51
CA GLY A 370 1.07 -8.45 -18.17
C GLY A 370 1.74 -7.41 -19.05
N GLY A 371 2.78 -6.75 -18.57
CA GLY A 371 3.46 -5.66 -19.28
C GLY A 371 4.74 -5.24 -18.58
N GLY A 372 5.49 -4.29 -19.13
CA GLY A 372 6.76 -3.93 -18.51
C GLY A 372 7.40 -2.64 -19.00
N LYS A 373 8.74 -2.61 -19.04
CA LYS A 373 9.54 -1.42 -19.37
C LYS A 373 9.25 -0.87 -20.76
N GLY A 374 8.75 -1.70 -21.69
CA GLY A 374 8.24 -1.22 -22.98
C GLY A 374 7.00 -0.32 -22.91
N GLY A 375 6.40 -0.13 -21.73
CA GLY A 375 5.26 0.78 -21.51
C GLY A 375 3.93 0.26 -22.02
N THR A 376 3.88 -1.00 -22.48
CA THR A 376 2.72 -1.65 -23.08
C THR A 376 2.25 -2.80 -22.19
N PHE A 377 0.93 -2.92 -22.03
CA PHE A 377 0.28 -4.09 -21.46
C PHE A 377 -0.28 -4.98 -22.56
N TYR A 378 -0.27 -6.28 -22.30
CA TYR A 378 -0.77 -7.34 -23.16
C TYR A 378 -1.79 -8.15 -22.39
N LEU A 379 -3.00 -8.22 -22.92
CA LEU A 379 -4.09 -9.06 -22.47
C LEU A 379 -4.12 -10.30 -23.37
N VAL A 380 -3.94 -11.48 -22.79
CA VAL A 380 -3.86 -12.73 -23.54
C VAL A 380 -4.80 -13.78 -22.94
N ASP A 381 -5.32 -14.68 -23.77
CA ASP A 381 -6.08 -15.84 -23.33
C ASP A 381 -5.12 -16.88 -22.73
N ARG A 382 -5.45 -17.40 -21.54
CA ARG A 382 -4.57 -18.30 -20.78
C ARG A 382 -4.41 -19.68 -21.44
N ASP A 383 -5.41 -20.15 -22.18
CA ASP A 383 -5.35 -21.44 -22.88
C ASP A 383 -4.78 -21.29 -24.29
N ASN A 384 -4.93 -20.12 -24.90
CA ASN A 384 -4.34 -19.80 -26.20
C ASN A 384 -3.69 -18.41 -26.21
N MET A 385 -2.46 -18.31 -25.69
CA MET A 385 -1.73 -17.06 -25.59
C MET A 385 -1.26 -16.49 -26.94
N GLY A 386 -1.42 -17.24 -28.05
CA GLY A 386 -1.17 -16.75 -29.40
C GLY A 386 0.29 -16.86 -29.88
N GLY A 387 1.25 -17.16 -29.01
CA GLY A 387 2.64 -17.36 -29.40
C GLY A 387 3.31 -16.09 -29.91
N PHE A 388 4.03 -16.19 -31.04
CA PHE A 388 4.75 -15.10 -31.69
C PHE A 388 4.21 -14.88 -33.10
N ASN A 389 4.03 -13.61 -33.46
CA ASN A 389 3.70 -13.15 -34.81
C ASN A 389 4.72 -12.10 -35.19
N GLU A 390 5.37 -12.27 -36.34
CA GLU A 390 6.47 -11.41 -36.79
C GLU A 390 6.03 -9.98 -37.18
N ARG A 391 4.73 -9.77 -37.45
CA ARG A 391 4.22 -8.51 -38.00
C ARG A 391 3.78 -7.52 -36.93
N ASP A 392 3.02 -8.02 -35.96
CA ASP A 392 2.35 -7.26 -34.91
C ASP A 392 1.80 -8.24 -33.85
N ASP A 393 1.08 -7.71 -32.85
CA ASP A 393 0.43 -8.51 -31.80
C ASP A 393 -1.07 -8.78 -32.08
N SER A 394 -1.50 -8.84 -33.35
CA SER A 394 -2.92 -9.06 -33.69
C SER A 394 -3.47 -10.45 -33.32
N GLN A 395 -2.61 -11.39 -32.95
CA GLN A 395 -2.95 -12.76 -32.54
C GLN A 395 -3.43 -12.88 -31.09
N ILE A 396 -3.28 -11.81 -30.28
CA ILE A 396 -3.72 -11.79 -28.88
C ILE A 396 -5.00 -10.99 -28.69
N VAL A 397 -5.55 -11.01 -27.48
CA VAL A 397 -6.82 -10.33 -27.18
C VAL A 397 -6.68 -8.82 -27.28
N GLN A 398 -5.62 -8.25 -26.71
CA GLN A 398 -5.35 -6.82 -26.78
C GLN A 398 -3.91 -6.50 -26.40
N SER A 399 -3.29 -5.53 -27.08
CA SER A 399 -2.13 -4.79 -26.55
C SER A 399 -2.44 -3.30 -26.51
N PHE A 400 -1.91 -2.59 -25.51
CA PHE A 400 -2.16 -1.16 -25.36
C PHE A 400 -1.05 -0.46 -24.58
N ASP A 401 -0.61 0.70 -25.09
CA ASP A 401 0.36 1.56 -24.44
C ASP A 401 -0.27 2.29 -23.26
N VAL A 402 0.37 2.20 -22.10
CA VAL A 402 -0.07 2.88 -20.87
C VAL A 402 0.92 3.92 -20.39
N ALA A 403 2.10 4.01 -21.01
CA ALA A 403 3.23 4.77 -20.49
C ALA A 403 4.00 5.60 -21.52
N GLN A 404 3.64 5.57 -22.80
CA GLN A 404 4.21 6.39 -23.88
C GLN A 404 5.74 6.44 -23.80
N THR A 405 6.40 5.29 -24.03
CA THR A 405 7.85 5.08 -23.93
C THR A 405 8.47 5.14 -22.53
N ARG A 406 7.69 5.34 -21.46
CA ARG A 406 8.16 5.19 -20.07
C ARG A 406 7.90 3.77 -19.55
N HIS A 407 8.54 3.42 -18.45
CA HIS A 407 8.52 2.06 -17.95
C HIS A 407 7.38 1.81 -16.94
N ILE A 408 6.99 0.54 -16.84
CA ILE A 408 6.13 0.01 -15.79
C ILE A 408 7.01 -0.83 -14.86
N HIS A 409 7.01 -0.51 -13.56
CA HIS A 409 7.83 -1.18 -12.54
C HIS A 409 7.00 -1.60 -11.31
N GLY A 410 5.70 -1.80 -11.47
CA GLY A 410 4.78 -2.17 -10.40
C GLY A 410 3.62 -3.02 -10.91
N SER A 411 3.05 -3.83 -10.03
CA SER A 411 1.89 -4.66 -10.33
C SER A 411 0.63 -3.81 -10.58
N PRO A 412 -0.16 -4.09 -11.63
CA PRO A 412 -1.48 -3.48 -11.79
C PRO A 412 -2.42 -3.94 -10.67
N ALA A 413 -3.30 -3.07 -10.18
CA ALA A 413 -4.37 -3.46 -9.27
C ALA A 413 -5.68 -3.64 -10.03
N TYR A 414 -6.48 -4.65 -9.69
CA TYR A 414 -7.78 -4.91 -10.29
C TYR A 414 -8.90 -4.76 -9.26
N TRP A 415 -10.01 -4.11 -9.66
CA TRP A 415 -11.21 -4.07 -8.84
C TRP A 415 -12.47 -4.12 -9.70
N ASN A 416 -13.39 -5.03 -9.33
CA ASN A 416 -14.77 -5.00 -9.78
C ASN A 416 -15.58 -4.16 -8.78
N GLY A 417 -15.86 -2.91 -9.14
CA GLY A 417 -16.56 -1.94 -8.31
C GLY A 417 -17.95 -1.57 -8.83
N THR A 418 -18.61 -0.64 -8.14
CA THR A 418 -19.98 -0.21 -8.47
C THR A 418 -20.18 0.36 -9.87
N ASN A 419 -19.13 0.93 -10.47
CA ASN A 419 -19.18 1.59 -11.77
C ASN A 419 -18.46 0.82 -12.88
N GLY A 420 -18.03 -0.42 -12.59
CA GLY A 420 -17.41 -1.32 -13.55
C GLY A 420 -16.20 -2.05 -12.99
N GLN A 421 -15.58 -2.84 -13.87
CA GLN A 421 -14.33 -3.53 -13.63
C GLN A 421 -13.18 -2.67 -14.14
N PHE A 422 -12.14 -2.50 -13.33
CA PHE A 422 -11.02 -1.63 -13.67
C PHE A 422 -9.70 -2.30 -13.37
N VAL A 423 -8.72 -2.02 -14.23
CA VAL A 423 -7.31 -2.15 -13.92
C VAL A 423 -6.71 -0.75 -13.71
N TYR A 424 -5.93 -0.61 -12.65
CA TYR A 424 -5.19 0.60 -12.32
C TYR A 424 -3.70 0.37 -12.51
N VAL A 425 -3.03 1.34 -13.14
CA VAL A 425 -1.60 1.30 -13.44
C VAL A 425 -1.00 2.68 -13.19
N TRP A 426 0.19 2.71 -12.58
CA TRP A 426 0.95 3.95 -12.41
C TRP A 426 2.38 3.81 -12.90
N ALA A 427 2.59 4.13 -14.18
CA ALA A 427 3.89 4.12 -14.83
C ALA A 427 4.77 5.31 -14.42
N GLU A 428 6.06 5.22 -14.73
CA GLU A 428 7.06 6.26 -14.45
C GLU A 428 6.75 7.57 -15.15
N PHE A 429 6.84 8.69 -14.40
CA PHE A 429 6.60 10.04 -14.91
C PHE A 429 5.22 10.23 -15.57
N LYS A 430 4.28 9.33 -15.32
CA LYS A 430 2.91 9.39 -15.85
C LYS A 430 1.91 9.58 -14.72
N HIS A 431 0.69 9.95 -15.14
CA HIS A 431 -0.48 9.92 -14.29
C HIS A 431 -0.86 8.48 -13.97
N LEU A 432 -1.46 8.27 -12.80
CA LEU A 432 -2.19 7.04 -12.50
C LEU A 432 -3.34 6.93 -13.51
N ARG A 433 -3.53 5.75 -14.09
CA ARG A 433 -4.58 5.50 -15.09
C ARG A 433 -5.47 4.36 -14.69
N ALA A 434 -6.76 4.50 -14.97
CA ALA A 434 -7.78 3.46 -14.83
C ALA A 434 -8.26 3.04 -16.23
N TYR A 435 -8.23 1.74 -16.50
CA TYR A 435 -8.72 1.13 -17.73
C TYR A 435 -9.95 0.31 -17.39
N LYS A 436 -11.09 0.66 -18.00
CA LYS A 436 -12.35 -0.05 -17.78
C LYS A 436 -12.37 -1.33 -18.60
N PHE A 437 -12.66 -2.46 -17.96
CA PHE A 437 -12.83 -3.74 -18.62
C PHE A 437 -14.30 -3.97 -18.97
N ASN A 438 -14.58 -4.29 -20.23
CA ASN A 438 -15.93 -4.46 -20.76
C ASN A 438 -16.39 -5.93 -20.79
N GLY A 439 -15.59 -6.85 -20.24
CA GLY A 439 -15.82 -8.30 -20.25
C GLY A 439 -15.00 -9.07 -21.28
N GLN A 440 -14.38 -8.37 -22.24
CA GLN A 440 -13.51 -8.96 -23.27
C GLN A 440 -12.18 -8.21 -23.39
N THR A 441 -12.23 -6.88 -23.42
CA THR A 441 -11.05 -6.00 -23.56
C THR A 441 -11.14 -4.82 -22.60
N PHE A 442 -10.07 -4.02 -22.55
CA PHE A 442 -10.06 -2.72 -21.90
C PHE A 442 -10.44 -1.59 -22.87
N ASP A 443 -11.22 -0.63 -22.37
CA ASP A 443 -11.56 0.58 -23.11
C ASP A 443 -10.34 1.52 -23.20
N LEU A 444 -10.03 2.02 -24.41
CA LEU A 444 -8.87 2.87 -24.72
C LEU A 444 -9.31 4.30 -25.09
N PRO A 445 -8.46 5.33 -24.87
CA PRO A 445 -7.07 5.28 -24.39
C PRO A 445 -6.89 5.07 -22.88
N HIS A 446 -7.89 5.40 -22.07
CA HIS A 446 -8.07 5.05 -20.65
C HIS A 446 -9.43 5.62 -20.24
N TYR A 447 -10.03 5.10 -19.17
CA TYR A 447 -11.31 5.62 -18.67
C TYR A 447 -11.13 6.90 -17.86
N ALA A 448 -10.10 6.94 -17.02
CA ALA A 448 -9.75 8.09 -16.19
C ALA A 448 -8.23 8.14 -15.96
N GLU A 449 -7.73 9.33 -15.64
CA GLU A 449 -6.37 9.55 -15.16
C GLU A 449 -6.36 10.50 -13.96
N SER A 450 -5.39 10.35 -13.06
CA SER A 450 -5.25 11.24 -11.90
C SER A 450 -4.90 12.67 -12.31
N THR A 451 -5.06 13.62 -11.39
CA THR A 451 -4.67 15.02 -11.60
C THR A 451 -3.17 15.29 -11.43
N MET A 452 -2.39 14.25 -11.11
CA MET A 452 -0.95 14.36 -10.86
C MET A 452 -0.17 13.16 -11.37
N ALA A 453 1.04 13.43 -11.87
CA ALA A 453 2.01 12.43 -12.26
C ALA A 453 3.01 12.16 -11.13
N THR A 454 3.65 10.99 -11.18
CA THR A 454 4.84 10.71 -10.37
C THR A 454 6.02 11.60 -10.80
N PRO A 455 7.01 11.83 -9.93
CA PRO A 455 8.26 12.49 -10.33
C PRO A 455 8.93 11.78 -11.52
N ASP A 456 9.77 12.49 -12.27
CA ASP A 456 10.55 11.88 -13.35
C ASP A 456 11.55 10.87 -12.77
N GLY A 457 11.58 9.67 -13.37
CA GLY A 457 12.38 8.52 -12.93
C GLY A 457 11.55 7.33 -12.44
N MET A 458 12.27 6.29 -11.99
CA MET A 458 11.68 5.04 -11.53
C MET A 458 11.09 5.15 -10.12
N PRO A 459 10.10 4.31 -9.74
CA PRO A 459 9.47 3.21 -10.51
C PRO A 459 8.01 3.48 -10.92
N GLY A 460 7.50 4.70 -10.76
CA GLY A 460 6.06 4.94 -10.74
C GLY A 460 5.45 4.56 -9.39
N GLY A 461 4.22 4.03 -9.38
CA GLY A 461 3.46 3.76 -8.15
C GLY A 461 3.21 2.27 -7.88
N MET A 462 3.29 1.87 -6.61
CA MET A 462 2.90 0.54 -6.13
C MET A 462 1.47 0.59 -5.60
N LEU A 463 0.61 -0.29 -6.12
CA LEU A 463 -0.85 -0.14 -6.00
C LEU A 463 -1.49 -1.28 -5.21
N SER A 464 -2.49 -0.93 -4.40
CA SER A 464 -3.41 -1.88 -3.74
C SER A 464 -4.81 -1.28 -3.67
N ILE A 465 -5.84 -2.12 -3.61
CA ILE A 465 -7.24 -1.72 -3.44
C ILE A 465 -7.72 -2.19 -2.06
N SER A 466 -8.54 -1.37 -1.40
CA SER A 466 -9.40 -1.82 -0.30
C SER A 466 -10.85 -1.47 -0.57
N ALA A 467 -11.77 -2.39 -0.31
CA ALA A 467 -13.21 -2.17 -0.46
C ALA A 467 -14.01 -3.12 0.43
N ASN A 468 -15.28 -2.81 0.65
CA ASN A 468 -16.26 -3.77 1.16
C ASN A 468 -17.00 -4.39 -0.04
N GLY A 469 -16.35 -5.37 -0.68
CA GLY A 469 -16.80 -5.95 -1.95
C GLY A 469 -17.04 -4.88 -3.01
N MET A 470 -18.28 -4.79 -3.47
CA MET A 470 -18.75 -3.80 -4.45
C MET A 470 -19.57 -2.67 -3.80
N LYS A 471 -19.46 -2.43 -2.49
CA LYS A 471 -20.27 -1.41 -1.82
C LYS A 471 -19.83 0.00 -2.24
N ALA A 472 -20.78 0.81 -2.70
CA ALA A 472 -20.54 2.21 -3.06
C ALA A 472 -19.89 2.97 -1.91
N GLY A 473 -18.95 3.87 -2.24
CA GLY A 473 -18.25 4.69 -1.26
C GLY A 473 -17.12 3.99 -0.50
N THR A 474 -16.83 2.71 -0.77
CA THR A 474 -15.82 1.94 -0.02
C THR A 474 -14.53 1.66 -0.80
N GLY A 475 -14.57 1.70 -2.13
CA GLY A 475 -13.41 1.40 -2.96
C GLY A 475 -12.35 2.50 -2.88
N ILE A 476 -11.23 2.20 -2.24
CA ILE A 476 -10.08 3.09 -2.14
C ILE A 476 -8.91 2.44 -2.85
N LEU A 477 -8.31 3.19 -3.79
CA LEU A 477 -7.04 2.82 -4.40
C LEU A 477 -5.91 3.47 -3.61
N TRP A 478 -5.07 2.63 -3.03
CA TRP A 478 -3.86 3.02 -2.30
C TRP A 478 -2.66 2.99 -3.24
N ALA A 479 -1.84 4.02 -3.16
CA ALA A 479 -0.63 4.12 -3.96
C ALA A 479 0.55 4.62 -3.13
N SER A 480 1.67 3.89 -3.14
CA SER A 480 2.94 4.39 -2.64
C SER A 480 3.87 4.71 -3.82
N HIS A 481 4.53 5.85 -3.78
CA HIS A 481 5.49 6.25 -4.83
C HIS A 481 6.55 7.22 -4.27
N PRO A 482 7.65 7.49 -5.00
CA PRO A 482 8.61 8.52 -4.61
C PRO A 482 7.93 9.90 -4.55
N ALA A 483 8.07 10.63 -3.45
CA ALA A 483 7.57 12.00 -3.35
C ALA A 483 8.39 12.97 -4.23
N SER A 484 9.66 12.66 -4.46
CA SER A 484 10.56 13.48 -5.27
C SER A 484 11.74 12.67 -5.83
N GLY A 485 12.13 12.97 -7.07
CA GLY A 485 13.32 12.45 -7.73
C GLY A 485 13.24 10.98 -8.13
N ASP A 486 14.29 10.52 -8.81
CA ASP A 486 14.42 9.15 -9.31
C ASP A 486 14.89 8.18 -8.21
N ALA A 487 14.09 7.14 -7.94
CA ALA A 487 14.38 6.11 -6.94
C ALA A 487 15.02 4.83 -7.55
N ASN A 488 15.43 4.87 -8.81
CA ASN A 488 16.13 3.76 -9.46
C ASN A 488 17.37 3.32 -8.66
N GLN A 489 18.27 4.27 -8.41
CA GLN A 489 19.59 4.03 -7.81
C GLN A 489 19.82 4.75 -6.48
N ALA A 490 18.77 5.33 -5.91
CA ALA A 490 18.84 6.15 -4.71
C ALA A 490 17.63 5.92 -3.81
N VAL A 491 17.87 5.94 -2.50
CA VAL A 491 16.79 6.05 -1.52
C VAL A 491 16.18 7.44 -1.62
N ARG A 492 14.85 7.52 -1.78
CA ARG A 492 14.11 8.77 -1.93
C ARG A 492 13.01 8.88 -0.88
N PRO A 493 12.60 10.10 -0.48
CA PRO A 493 11.38 10.30 0.29
C PRO A 493 10.17 9.71 -0.44
N GLY A 494 9.25 9.11 0.30
CA GLY A 494 8.02 8.52 -0.23
C GLY A 494 6.79 9.38 0.05
N VAL A 495 5.68 8.99 -0.58
CA VAL A 495 4.34 9.45 -0.25
C VAL A 495 3.38 8.26 -0.36
N LEU A 496 2.44 8.15 0.57
CA LEU A 496 1.29 7.26 0.48
C LEU A 496 0.05 8.09 0.13
N ARG A 497 -0.72 7.64 -0.85
CA ARG A 497 -1.93 8.30 -1.34
C ARG A 497 -3.11 7.35 -1.32
N ALA A 498 -4.30 7.93 -1.15
CA ALA A 498 -5.59 7.26 -1.24
C ALA A 498 -6.45 8.00 -2.27
N PHE A 499 -6.94 7.29 -3.28
CA PHE A 499 -7.87 7.80 -4.29
C PHE A 499 -9.22 7.11 -4.16
N ASP A 500 -10.27 7.80 -4.57
CA ASP A 500 -11.54 7.16 -4.87
C ASP A 500 -11.33 6.21 -6.05
N ALA A 501 -11.44 4.89 -5.84
CA ALA A 501 -11.20 3.94 -6.92
C ALA A 501 -12.26 4.08 -8.03
N THR A 502 -13.45 4.60 -7.73
CA THR A 502 -14.47 4.85 -8.76
C THR A 502 -14.21 6.12 -9.58
N ASP A 503 -13.39 7.03 -9.06
CA ASP A 503 -12.99 8.29 -9.71
C ASP A 503 -11.58 8.70 -9.25
N ILE A 504 -10.56 8.22 -9.96
CA ILE A 504 -9.16 8.47 -9.59
C ILE A 504 -8.70 9.92 -9.79
N THR A 505 -9.56 10.81 -10.31
CA THR A 505 -9.30 12.26 -10.29
C THR A 505 -9.46 12.83 -8.88
N ARG A 506 -10.17 12.13 -8.00
CA ARG A 506 -10.44 12.51 -6.62
C ARG A 506 -9.47 11.82 -5.66
N GLU A 507 -8.43 12.54 -5.26
CA GLU A 507 -7.61 12.16 -4.11
C GLU A 507 -8.37 12.38 -2.80
N LEU A 508 -8.44 11.35 -1.96
CA LEU A 508 -9.10 11.36 -0.66
C LEU A 508 -8.15 11.83 0.45
N TRP A 509 -6.90 11.37 0.41
CA TRP A 509 -5.89 11.64 1.43
C TRP A 509 -4.48 11.39 0.88
N ASN A 510 -3.48 12.12 1.39
CA ASN A 510 -2.09 11.71 1.25
C ASN A 510 -1.23 12.07 2.47
N SER A 511 -0.15 11.31 2.68
CA SER A 511 0.76 11.47 3.83
C SER A 511 1.44 12.84 3.93
N ASN A 512 1.43 13.63 2.86
CA ASN A 512 2.08 14.93 2.82
C ASN A 512 1.12 16.09 3.11
N GLN A 513 -0.19 15.85 3.19
CA GLN A 513 -1.17 16.87 3.61
C GLN A 513 -0.93 17.33 5.06
N ASN A 514 -0.44 16.43 5.92
CA ASN A 514 0.01 16.75 7.28
C ASN A 514 1.30 15.99 7.60
N MET A 515 2.42 16.40 6.98
CA MET A 515 3.72 15.72 7.15
C MET A 515 4.15 15.56 8.61
N ALA A 516 3.85 16.55 9.48
CA ALA A 516 4.23 16.50 10.89
C ALA A 516 3.67 15.27 11.62
N ARG A 517 2.48 14.81 11.23
CA ARG A 517 1.87 13.58 11.74
C ARG A 517 2.15 12.39 10.82
N ASP A 518 1.93 12.57 9.52
CA ASP A 518 1.70 11.49 8.58
C ASP A 518 2.90 11.09 7.72
N ASP A 519 4.05 11.75 7.84
CA ASP A 519 5.21 11.47 6.96
C ASP A 519 5.59 9.98 6.90
N ILE A 520 5.58 9.39 5.71
CA ILE A 520 5.94 7.97 5.53
C ILE A 520 7.45 7.72 5.67
N GLY A 521 8.29 8.74 5.50
CA GLY A 521 9.72 8.59 5.42
C GLY A 521 10.18 8.14 4.03
N ASN A 522 11.16 7.22 3.96
CA ASN A 522 11.79 6.81 2.71
C ASN A 522 10.98 5.72 1.99
N PHE A 523 10.76 5.94 0.69
CA PHE A 523 9.99 5.05 -0.19
C PHE A 523 10.62 3.67 -0.32
N ALA A 524 9.83 2.63 -0.07
CA ALA A 524 10.18 1.25 -0.37
C ALA A 524 9.69 0.88 -1.79
N LYS A 525 10.61 0.88 -2.76
CA LYS A 525 10.30 0.44 -4.13
C LYS A 525 9.86 -1.04 -4.17
N PHE A 526 8.96 -1.37 -5.09
CA PHE A 526 8.41 -2.72 -5.33
C PHE A 526 7.52 -3.31 -4.23
N SER A 527 7.28 -2.59 -3.13
CA SER A 527 6.41 -3.04 -2.04
C SER A 527 5.04 -2.37 -2.11
N SER A 528 3.99 -3.17 -2.29
CA SER A 528 2.60 -2.67 -2.34
C SER A 528 2.08 -2.41 -0.91
N PRO A 529 1.24 -1.38 -0.69
CA PRO A 529 0.60 -1.16 0.60
C PRO A 529 -0.24 -2.38 1.02
N THR A 530 -0.17 -2.78 2.30
CA THR A 530 -0.99 -3.86 2.85
C THR A 530 -2.17 -3.27 3.60
N ILE A 531 -3.40 -3.68 3.27
CA ILE A 531 -4.61 -3.19 3.93
C ILE A 531 -5.31 -4.32 4.67
N ALA A 532 -5.61 -4.10 5.94
CA ALA A 532 -6.46 -4.98 6.72
C ALA A 532 -7.04 -4.24 7.93
N ASN A 533 -8.29 -4.53 8.27
CA ASN A 533 -8.91 -4.15 9.54
C ASN A 533 -8.85 -2.65 9.88
N GLY A 534 -9.10 -1.79 8.88
CA GLY A 534 -9.11 -0.34 9.06
C GLY A 534 -7.73 0.30 9.00
N LYS A 535 -6.72 -0.42 8.52
CA LYS A 535 -5.32 0.01 8.60
C LYS A 535 -4.57 -0.24 7.31
N VAL A 536 -3.60 0.61 7.05
CA VAL A 536 -2.67 0.51 5.92
C VAL A 536 -1.26 0.40 6.46
N TYR A 537 -0.62 -0.74 6.22
CA TYR A 537 0.73 -1.06 6.62
C TYR A 537 1.65 -0.80 5.44
N ALA A 538 2.59 0.14 5.62
CA ALA A 538 3.51 0.56 4.59
C ALA A 538 4.95 0.17 4.95
N ALA A 539 5.57 -0.62 4.08
CA ALA A 539 7.00 -0.85 4.08
C ALA A 539 7.76 0.46 3.82
N THR A 540 8.92 0.64 4.46
CA THR A 540 9.78 1.81 4.24
C THR A 540 11.24 1.42 4.19
N PHE A 541 12.05 2.29 3.58
CA PHE A 541 13.51 2.26 3.68
C PHE A 541 14.03 3.13 4.83
N SER A 542 13.17 3.43 5.82
CA SER A 542 13.49 4.19 7.03
C SER A 542 13.71 3.30 8.26
N ASN A 543 13.98 2.00 8.06
CA ASN A 543 14.16 1.00 9.12
C ASN A 543 12.96 0.94 10.09
N GLN A 544 11.75 1.13 9.55
CA GLN A 544 10.52 1.02 10.31
C GLN A 544 9.35 0.60 9.42
N LEU A 545 8.41 -0.16 9.96
CA LEU A 545 7.07 -0.26 9.39
C LEU A 545 6.29 1.00 9.81
N VAL A 546 5.54 1.60 8.88
CA VAL A 546 4.61 2.70 9.19
C VAL A 546 3.18 2.20 9.05
N VAL A 547 2.34 2.47 10.04
CA VAL A 547 0.93 2.05 10.07
C VAL A 547 0.04 3.29 10.07
N TYR A 548 -0.84 3.35 9.10
CA TYR A 548 -1.91 4.33 9.00
C TYR A 548 -3.24 3.70 9.37
N GLY A 549 -4.16 4.49 9.89
CA GLY A 549 -5.50 4.06 10.22
C GLY A 549 -6.39 5.24 10.50
N LEU A 550 -7.63 4.94 10.88
CA LEU A 550 -8.48 5.97 11.47
C LEU A 550 -7.80 6.48 12.73
N LEU A 551 -7.67 7.80 12.82
CA LEU A 551 -7.29 8.45 14.06
C LEU A 551 -8.43 8.19 15.01
N GLU A 552 -8.14 7.62 16.19
CA GLU A 552 -9.18 7.34 17.17
C GLU A 552 -10.05 8.59 17.34
N GLU A 553 -11.38 8.44 17.24
CA GLU A 553 -12.25 9.24 18.09
C GLU A 553 -11.87 8.80 19.50
N GLY A 554 -10.90 9.47 20.11
CA GLY A 554 -10.39 9.03 21.40
C GLY A 554 -11.57 8.80 22.34
N GLU A 555 -11.59 7.69 23.08
CA GLU A 555 -12.33 7.65 24.33
C GLU A 555 -11.85 8.86 25.15
N GLY A 556 -12.63 9.95 25.11
CA GLY A 556 -12.31 11.17 25.81
C GLY A 556 -10.92 11.76 25.52
N THR A 557 -10.53 11.94 24.27
CA THR A 557 -9.83 13.19 23.96
C THR A 557 -10.77 14.03 23.13
N THR A 558 -11.39 15.00 23.79
CA THR A 558 -11.87 16.20 23.12
C THR A 558 -10.83 16.53 22.04
N VAL A 559 -11.22 16.55 20.74
CA VAL A 559 -10.76 17.63 19.83
C VAL A 559 -10.69 18.82 20.77
N PRO A 560 -9.53 19.46 21.08
CA PRO A 560 -9.54 20.48 22.12
C PRO A 560 -10.73 21.34 21.78
N ALA A 561 -11.75 21.26 22.65
CA ALA A 561 -13.12 21.66 22.27
C ALA A 561 -13.12 23.13 21.86
N ASP A 562 -12.04 23.77 22.24
CA ASP A 562 -11.62 25.11 22.08
C ASP A 562 -10.50 25.12 21.03
N PRO A 563 -10.70 25.71 19.84
CA PRO A 563 -9.63 26.03 18.91
C PRO A 563 -8.59 27.02 19.47
N ILE A 564 -8.67 27.34 20.76
CA ILE A 564 -7.78 28.19 21.54
C ILE A 564 -7.41 27.49 22.87
N PHE A 565 -6.20 27.75 23.39
CA PHE A 565 -5.65 27.15 24.59
C PHE A 565 -5.46 28.18 25.69
N ASP A 566 -5.61 27.76 26.95
CA ASP A 566 -5.40 28.62 28.12
C ASP A 566 -3.99 29.22 28.13
N GLY A 567 -3.89 30.49 28.52
CA GLY A 567 -2.64 31.26 28.53
C GLY A 567 -2.04 31.58 27.16
N THR A 568 -2.61 31.08 26.07
CA THR A 568 -2.08 31.30 24.71
C THR A 568 -2.55 32.65 24.16
N VAL A 569 -1.65 33.32 23.46
CA VAL A 569 -1.91 34.62 22.83
C VAL A 569 -2.35 34.38 21.38
N TYR A 570 -3.39 35.10 20.96
CA TYR A 570 -3.95 34.98 19.62
C TYR A 570 -4.17 36.34 18.97
N SER A 571 -4.01 36.37 17.66
CA SER A 571 -4.61 37.38 16.77
C SER A 571 -5.81 36.75 16.06
N PHE A 572 -6.95 37.44 16.06
CA PHE A 572 -8.18 37.00 15.38
C PHE A 572 -8.35 37.80 14.09
N LEU A 573 -8.19 37.14 12.95
CA LEU A 573 -8.34 37.74 11.64
C LEU A 573 -9.74 37.46 11.12
N SER A 574 -10.42 38.44 10.55
CA SER A 574 -11.68 38.18 9.85
C SER A 574 -11.43 37.33 8.61
N ALA A 575 -12.20 36.25 8.42
CA ALA A 575 -12.16 35.46 7.19
C ALA A 575 -12.65 36.25 5.97
N GLN A 576 -13.37 37.36 6.19
CA GLN A 576 -13.90 38.21 5.14
C GLN A 576 -12.89 39.27 4.66
N SER A 577 -12.18 39.94 5.58
CA SER A 577 -11.30 41.07 5.25
C SER A 577 -9.81 40.77 5.43
N SER A 578 -9.46 39.66 6.10
CA SER A 578 -8.11 39.34 6.58
C SER A 578 -7.52 40.37 7.57
N SER A 579 -8.29 41.36 8.02
CA SER A 579 -7.91 42.32 9.06
C SER A 579 -8.07 41.74 10.46
N CYS A 580 -7.30 42.25 11.41
CA CYS A 580 -7.23 41.77 12.79
C CYS A 580 -8.26 42.46 13.69
N MET A 581 -8.80 41.75 14.68
CA MET A 581 -9.47 42.39 15.82
C MET A 581 -8.46 43.29 16.56
N ASP A 582 -8.88 44.50 16.90
CA ASP A 582 -8.01 45.59 17.33
C ASP A 582 -8.68 46.44 18.43
N VAL A 583 -7.91 46.79 19.46
CA VAL A 583 -8.27 47.83 20.44
C VAL A 583 -7.86 49.19 19.85
N PRO A 584 -8.82 50.10 19.54
CA PRO A 584 -8.52 51.34 18.84
C PRO A 584 -7.46 52.17 19.55
N ALA A 585 -6.44 52.62 18.81
CA ALA A 585 -5.34 53.45 19.31
C ALA A 585 -4.61 52.86 20.55
N SER A 586 -4.75 51.55 20.79
CA SER A 586 -4.19 50.88 21.97
C SER A 586 -4.62 51.50 23.32
N THR A 587 -5.78 52.16 23.40
CA THR A 587 -6.25 52.77 24.66
C THR A 587 -6.49 51.72 25.77
N SER A 588 -6.37 52.13 27.03
CA SER A 588 -6.74 51.34 28.22
C SER A 588 -8.09 51.76 28.82
N ASP A 589 -8.86 52.62 28.13
CA ASP A 589 -10.16 53.07 28.62
C ASP A 589 -11.20 51.94 28.60
N ASN A 590 -12.02 51.90 29.66
CA ASN A 590 -13.23 51.07 29.69
C ASN A 590 -14.23 51.59 28.67
N GLY A 591 -14.86 50.68 27.92
CA GLY A 591 -15.83 51.02 26.89
C GLY A 591 -15.25 51.31 25.51
N ALA A 592 -13.93 51.17 25.33
CA ALA A 592 -13.34 51.24 24.00
C ALA A 592 -13.87 50.08 23.12
N GLN A 593 -14.51 50.42 22.01
CA GLN A 593 -15.19 49.48 21.12
C GLN A 593 -14.20 48.78 20.19
N ILE A 594 -14.15 47.45 20.25
CA ILE A 594 -13.28 46.60 19.42
C ILE A 594 -13.65 46.77 17.95
N GLN A 595 -12.64 46.86 17.10
CA GLN A 595 -12.78 47.07 15.67
C GLN A 595 -11.94 46.09 14.85
N GLN A 596 -12.19 45.99 13.55
CA GLN A 596 -11.20 45.46 12.63
C GLN A 596 -10.20 46.55 12.26
N TRP A 597 -8.93 46.19 12.16
CA TRP A 597 -7.87 47.05 11.67
C TRP A 597 -6.83 46.23 10.92
N THR A 598 -6.17 46.84 9.94
CA THR A 598 -5.04 46.24 9.23
C THR A 598 -4.07 45.61 10.23
N CYS A 599 -3.76 44.32 10.03
CA CYS A 599 -2.89 43.59 10.94
C CYS A 599 -1.49 44.24 10.98
N ASN A 600 -1.10 44.79 12.12
CA ASN A 600 0.14 45.55 12.32
C ASN A 600 1.07 44.93 13.38
N GLY A 601 0.66 43.81 14.01
CA GLY A 601 1.49 43.03 14.93
C GLY A 601 1.67 43.65 16.32
N THR A 602 1.03 44.78 16.60
CA THR A 602 1.07 45.43 17.92
C THR A 602 0.28 44.64 18.96
N ASP A 603 0.52 44.91 20.24
CA ASP A 603 -0.19 44.25 21.35
C ASP A 603 -1.65 44.69 21.47
N ALA A 604 -2.07 45.73 20.74
CA ALA A 604 -3.48 46.10 20.58
C ALA A 604 -4.29 45.05 19.79
N GLN A 605 -3.63 44.15 19.05
CA GLN A 605 -4.24 43.09 18.23
C GLN A 605 -4.03 41.68 18.77
N LYS A 606 -3.43 41.57 19.96
CA LYS A 606 -3.09 40.28 20.58
C LYS A 606 -3.87 40.09 21.88
N PHE A 607 -4.50 38.93 21.99
CA PHE A 607 -5.40 38.62 23.10
C PHE A 607 -5.00 37.27 23.71
N MET A 608 -4.69 37.30 25.00
CA MET A 608 -4.45 36.10 25.79
C MET A 608 -5.79 35.46 26.14
N ALA A 609 -5.95 34.19 25.76
CA ALA A 609 -7.09 33.38 26.15
C ALA A 609 -6.93 32.91 27.60
N LEU A 610 -7.90 33.21 28.45
CA LEU A 610 -7.93 32.81 29.86
C LEU A 610 -9.12 31.87 30.05
N LYS A 611 -8.85 30.60 30.31
CA LYS A 611 -9.87 29.57 30.48
C LYS A 611 -10.61 29.74 31.81
N GLN A 612 -11.93 29.71 31.75
CA GLN A 612 -12.85 29.81 32.88
C GLN A 612 -13.25 28.41 33.36
N ALA A 613 -13.77 28.31 34.59
CA ALA A 613 -14.15 27.03 35.20
C ALA A 613 -15.26 26.28 34.44
N ASP A 614 -16.11 27.00 33.69
CA ASP A 614 -17.20 26.46 32.87
C ASP A 614 -16.76 26.07 31.44
N GLY A 615 -15.45 26.10 31.17
CA GLY A 615 -14.85 25.79 29.87
C GLY A 615 -14.92 26.92 28.84
N SER A 616 -15.53 28.07 29.16
CA SER A 616 -15.45 29.26 28.32
C SER A 616 -14.11 29.99 28.46
N PHE A 617 -13.87 31.00 27.64
CA PHE A 617 -12.67 31.84 27.71
C PHE A 617 -13.02 33.30 27.87
N SER A 618 -12.22 34.00 28.67
CA SER A 618 -12.10 35.45 28.56
C SER A 618 -10.89 35.78 27.67
N LEU A 619 -11.02 36.80 26.83
CA LEU A 619 -9.94 37.26 25.95
C LEU A 619 -9.37 38.56 26.49
N ARG A 620 -8.16 38.51 27.05
CA ARG A 620 -7.47 39.67 27.64
C ARG A 620 -6.48 40.28 26.67
N ASN A 621 -6.67 41.55 26.30
CA ASN A 621 -5.74 42.26 25.44
C ASN A 621 -4.35 42.40 26.09
N LEU A 622 -3.28 42.25 25.31
CA LEU A 622 -1.91 42.33 25.83
C LEU A 622 -1.46 43.74 26.19
N SER A 623 -2.01 44.77 25.53
CA SER A 623 -1.68 46.17 25.78
C SER A 623 -2.45 46.74 26.99
N SER A 624 -3.79 46.69 26.96
CA SER A 624 -4.62 47.29 28.00
C SER A 624 -4.79 46.43 29.25
N ARG A 625 -4.51 45.12 29.16
CA ARG A 625 -4.84 44.09 30.18
C ARG A 625 -6.34 43.96 30.50
N LYS A 626 -7.20 44.53 29.65
CA LYS A 626 -8.66 44.46 29.74
C LYS A 626 -9.22 43.33 28.89
N CYS A 627 -10.42 42.88 29.24
CA CYS A 627 -11.06 41.74 28.63
C CYS A 627 -12.12 42.17 27.62
N PHE A 628 -12.33 41.35 26.60
CA PHE A 628 -13.52 41.44 25.74
C PHE A 628 -14.79 41.41 26.59
N ASP A 629 -15.71 42.33 26.30
CA ASP A 629 -16.91 42.59 27.08
C ASP A 629 -18.07 42.96 26.16
N ILE A 630 -19.22 42.31 26.36
CA ILE A 630 -20.49 42.75 25.79
C ILE A 630 -21.13 43.77 26.75
N PRO A 631 -21.37 45.03 26.33
CA PRO A 631 -21.81 46.10 27.22
C PRO A 631 -23.10 45.75 27.97
N ALA A 632 -23.11 46.04 29.27
CA ALA A 632 -24.26 45.87 30.16
C ALA A 632 -24.93 44.48 30.11
N ASN A 633 -24.17 43.43 29.76
CA ASN A 633 -24.70 42.06 29.59
C ASN A 633 -25.84 41.97 28.56
N SER A 634 -25.81 42.82 27.52
CA SER A 634 -26.85 42.83 26.47
C SER A 634 -26.97 41.46 25.80
N LEU A 635 -28.21 41.02 25.62
CA LEU A 635 -28.57 39.80 24.86
C LEU A 635 -28.98 40.13 23.43
N ASP A 636 -28.96 41.41 23.05
CA ASP A 636 -29.48 41.88 21.77
C ASP A 636 -28.45 41.71 20.65
N SER A 637 -28.94 41.27 19.49
CA SER A 637 -28.18 41.29 18.24
C SER A 637 -27.89 42.75 17.85
N GLY A 638 -26.63 43.06 17.56
CA GLY A 638 -26.14 44.40 17.22
C GLY A 638 -25.36 45.09 18.34
N ALA A 639 -25.31 44.53 19.56
CA ALA A 639 -24.46 45.08 20.61
C ALA A 639 -22.97 45.02 20.19
N ILE A 640 -22.27 46.14 20.34
CA ILE A 640 -20.87 46.30 19.93
C ILE A 640 -19.96 45.77 21.03
N LEU A 641 -19.04 44.88 20.67
CA LEU A 641 -18.01 44.37 21.56
C LEU A 641 -17.09 45.51 22.01
N GLN A 642 -16.84 45.60 23.31
CA GLN A 642 -15.93 46.58 23.91
C GLN A 642 -14.84 45.87 24.72
N GLN A 643 -13.87 46.62 25.23
CA GLN A 643 -13.05 46.17 26.35
C GLN A 643 -13.56 46.75 27.67
N TRP A 644 -13.43 45.96 28.74
CA TRP A 644 -13.68 46.39 30.11
C TRP A 644 -12.71 45.69 31.06
N ASP A 645 -12.58 46.19 32.28
CA ASP A 645 -11.86 45.46 33.33
C ASP A 645 -12.32 44.00 33.40
N CYS A 646 -11.39 43.07 33.61
CA CYS A 646 -11.70 41.64 33.63
C CYS A 646 -12.46 41.29 34.91
N LEU A 647 -13.79 41.09 34.81
CA LEU A 647 -14.71 40.84 35.92
C LEU A 647 -15.11 39.37 36.06
N ASN A 648 -14.69 38.49 35.13
CA ASN A 648 -15.09 37.08 35.07
C ASN A 648 -16.62 36.87 35.07
N SER A 649 -17.35 37.81 34.46
CA SER A 649 -18.81 37.78 34.30
C SER A 649 -19.20 37.15 32.95
N GLY A 650 -20.43 36.63 32.85
CA GLY A 650 -20.88 35.89 31.65
C GLY A 650 -20.86 36.68 30.33
N ASN A 651 -20.87 38.01 30.37
CA ASN A 651 -20.72 38.90 29.21
C ASN A 651 -19.25 39.10 28.76
N GLN A 652 -18.29 38.52 29.49
CA GLN A 652 -16.87 38.47 29.15
C GLN A 652 -16.39 37.03 28.88
N SER A 653 -17.34 36.10 28.76
CA SER A 653 -17.11 34.68 28.52
C SER A 653 -17.53 34.31 27.10
N PHE A 654 -16.63 33.67 26.36
CA PHE A 654 -16.81 33.29 24.97
C PHE A 654 -16.45 31.82 24.76
N ARG A 655 -17.21 31.14 23.89
CA ARG A 655 -16.92 29.78 23.40
C ARG A 655 -16.48 29.85 21.96
N PHE A 656 -15.60 28.94 21.58
CA PHE A 656 -15.01 28.92 20.24
C PHE A 656 -15.35 27.58 19.59
N ALA A 657 -15.78 27.60 18.34
CA ALA A 657 -16.09 26.40 17.57
C ALA A 657 -15.32 26.41 16.25
N ARG A 658 -14.59 25.34 15.96
CA ARG A 658 -13.87 25.19 14.68
C ARG A 658 -14.86 24.77 13.59
N ASN A 659 -14.88 25.49 12.50
CA ASN A 659 -15.69 25.19 11.31
C ASN A 659 -14.94 24.21 10.39
N LEU A 660 -15.68 23.54 9.49
CA LEU A 660 -15.14 22.57 8.53
C LEU A 660 -14.12 23.17 7.56
N ASP A 661 -14.23 24.48 7.27
CA ASP A 661 -13.31 25.24 6.41
C ASP A 661 -12.03 25.70 7.14
N GLY A 662 -11.85 25.31 8.41
CA GLY A 662 -10.69 25.66 9.24
C GLY A 662 -10.80 27.01 9.95
N SER A 663 -11.82 27.82 9.66
CA SER A 663 -12.14 29.05 10.42
C SER A 663 -12.73 28.72 11.80
N VAL A 664 -12.90 29.75 12.63
CA VAL A 664 -13.45 29.65 13.98
C VAL A 664 -14.62 30.62 14.15
N THR A 665 -15.69 30.13 14.76
CA THR A 665 -16.82 30.94 15.22
C THR A 665 -16.65 31.23 16.72
N ILE A 666 -16.83 32.49 17.11
CA ILE A 666 -16.73 32.95 18.51
C ILE A 666 -18.13 33.29 19.01
N ARG A 667 -18.58 32.65 20.08
CA ARG A 667 -19.94 32.77 20.62
C ARG A 667 -19.93 33.30 22.05
N GLY A 668 -20.66 34.37 22.33
CA GLY A 668 -20.84 34.88 23.70
C GLY A 668 -21.63 33.87 24.54
N VAL A 669 -21.19 33.61 25.77
CA VAL A 669 -21.84 32.65 26.67
C VAL A 669 -23.18 33.17 27.17
N ALA A 670 -23.26 34.45 27.56
CA ALA A 670 -24.50 35.05 28.08
C ALA A 670 -25.62 35.13 27.04
N SER A 671 -25.32 35.64 25.84
CA SER A 671 -26.30 35.86 24.77
C SER A 671 -26.52 34.63 23.88
N GLY A 672 -25.53 33.74 23.78
CA GLY A 672 -25.52 32.68 22.78
C GLY A 672 -25.42 33.18 21.35
N LEU A 673 -25.06 34.46 21.13
CA LEU A 673 -24.86 35.08 19.83
C LEU A 673 -23.40 35.00 19.38
N CYS A 674 -23.16 35.09 18.08
CA CYS A 674 -21.83 34.98 17.48
C CYS A 674 -21.22 36.36 17.21
N LEU A 675 -19.91 36.50 17.44
CA LEU A 675 -19.17 37.71 17.09
C LEU A 675 -19.02 37.82 15.58
N ALA A 676 -19.33 39.00 15.05
CA ALA A 676 -19.42 39.27 13.63
C ALA A 676 -18.90 40.69 13.30
N LEU A 677 -18.51 40.91 12.05
CA LEU A 677 -18.32 42.27 11.54
C LEU A 677 -19.67 43.01 11.45
N GLN A 678 -19.68 44.31 11.78
CA GLN A 678 -20.91 45.11 11.75
C GLN A 678 -21.45 45.29 10.32
N SER A 679 -20.57 45.44 9.33
CA SER A 679 -20.93 45.61 7.91
C SER A 679 -20.11 44.68 7.02
N SER A 680 -20.48 44.58 5.74
CA SER A 680 -19.76 43.77 4.75
C SER A 680 -18.51 44.46 4.17
N GLU A 681 -18.11 45.60 4.71
CA GLU A 681 -16.97 46.37 4.21
C GLU A 681 -15.62 45.86 4.75
N SER A 682 -14.55 46.09 3.99
CA SER A 682 -13.18 45.71 4.34
C SER A 682 -12.33 46.89 4.85
N ASN A 683 -12.94 48.05 5.11
CA ASN A 683 -12.25 49.25 5.60
C ASN A 683 -11.84 49.10 7.07
N ASP A 684 -10.78 49.80 7.48
CA ASP A 684 -10.37 49.87 8.88
C ASP A 684 -11.41 50.62 9.74
N GLY A 685 -11.59 50.20 10.99
CA GLY A 685 -12.51 50.83 11.95
C GLY A 685 -13.91 50.23 12.03
N ILE A 686 -14.25 49.23 11.21
CA ILE A 686 -15.53 48.51 11.32
C ILE A 686 -15.61 47.80 12.66
N LYS A 687 -16.72 47.97 13.38
CA LYS A 687 -16.90 47.43 14.72
C LYS A 687 -17.22 45.94 14.72
N ILE A 688 -16.81 45.26 15.79
CA ILE A 688 -17.21 43.88 16.07
C ILE A 688 -18.50 43.90 16.88
N VAL A 689 -19.52 43.17 16.45
CA VAL A 689 -20.83 43.10 17.10
C VAL A 689 -21.20 41.65 17.41
N GLN A 690 -22.18 41.41 18.27
CA GLN A 690 -22.83 40.09 18.37
C GLN A 690 -24.06 40.01 17.45
N LYS A 691 -24.25 38.91 16.74
CA LYS A 691 -25.40 38.64 15.85
C LYS A 691 -25.91 37.21 16.02
N ASN A 692 -27.11 36.91 15.52
CA ASN A 692 -27.60 35.54 15.41
C ASN A 692 -26.57 34.68 14.65
N CYS A 693 -26.20 33.55 15.25
CA CYS A 693 -25.23 32.64 14.66
C CYS A 693 -25.74 32.07 13.33
N ALA A 694 -24.95 32.24 12.28
CA ALA A 694 -25.20 31.73 10.94
C ALA A 694 -23.88 31.30 10.30
N ASP A 695 -23.93 30.46 9.27
CA ASP A 695 -22.75 30.11 8.46
C ASP A 695 -22.42 31.24 7.47
N ALA A 696 -22.13 32.43 8.00
CA ALA A 696 -21.84 33.63 7.24
C ALA A 696 -20.37 34.04 7.42
N VAL A 697 -19.73 34.49 6.33
CA VAL A 697 -18.29 34.82 6.32
C VAL A 697 -17.94 35.96 7.28
N ASP A 698 -18.89 36.85 7.59
CA ASP A 698 -18.73 37.94 8.55
C ASP A 698 -18.65 37.45 10.01
N GLN A 699 -18.94 36.17 10.29
CA GLN A 699 -18.88 35.51 11.60
C GLN A 699 -17.72 34.51 11.74
N LYS A 700 -16.86 34.43 10.72
CA LYS A 700 -15.74 33.47 10.64
C LYS A 700 -14.42 34.17 10.92
N TRP A 701 -13.63 33.56 11.80
CA TRP A 701 -12.35 34.10 12.27
C TRP A 701 -11.22 33.11 12.01
N ILE A 702 -10.13 33.59 11.44
CA ILE A 702 -8.87 32.85 11.32
C ILE A 702 -8.02 33.21 12.53
N ILE A 703 -7.56 32.19 13.27
CA ILE A 703 -6.75 32.39 14.47
C ILE A 703 -5.28 32.20 14.14
N LYS A 704 -4.44 33.17 14.52
CA LYS A 704 -2.97 33.07 14.45
C LYS A 704 -2.37 33.18 15.86
N GLN A 705 -1.41 32.30 16.16
CA GLN A 705 -0.63 32.31 17.40
C GLN A 705 0.54 33.29 17.29
#